data_AF-A0A949JP60-F1
#
_entry.id   AF-A0A949JP60-F1
#
_cell.length_a   1.000
_cell.length_b   1.000
_cell.length_c   1.000
_cell.angle_alpha   90.00
_cell.angle_beta   90.00
_cell.angle_gamma   90.00
#
_symmetry.space_group_name_H-M   'P 1'
#
loop_
_entity.id
_entity.type
_entity.pdbx_description
1 polymer ?
#
loop_
_entity_poly.entity_id
_entity_poly.type
_entity_poly.pdbx_seq_one_letter_code
_entity_poly.pdbx_strand_id
1 'polypeptide(L)'
;MPDKRILKMKEAHEVLCEFSFDVIPLEKGYASRALRVDIGENKVSILPISDEMKKMWTGGKGFDLWLTFQEISKDTKWDSPENPLCFSSGPLGGATSFPGSGKTIVTALSPLTKSMMDCNVGGYFGPYLKFAGFDALMVTGKADREVIVLIDAVAGKVTIETAPMESVDSHLLAEELSMMYAADELDLRNIACVSAGRGAEHTHMGVLNFSFWDWRRNVPRIKQAGRGGTGTVFRDKKLKALVLKNRQINPAWRIEENKVAEQIKPKILSLQCAGEIKEIHSIINNWKCDPEYVIEMMQDIQERFRHISKTAIDELCSKTGKPKAHLYHIATFYKAFSLAPKGETIVQVCMGTACHVKGSAKILDSFERVLGVKTGQTTEDNKYSLEAVACLGACSIAPVVKIGDEVFGNVKAKDTEKLLETAGKTEKKKKTAEKTTSKKSARISSDDLEKIVSSEKEIAAGYKSMLMVCTGTGCVSAKGFDIRDSLISVIREKGLEKDFLVVGTGCNGFCAMGPIVVVQPSGTFYQKVQKNDIAELVDSLAEGKVVERLLHTDPVSGAVNEKMDDITFFSKQQLIALRNKGLIDPENIDHYIARGGYASLRNVIGSGDPEGVIREVIVSGIRGRGGGGFPAGVKWESGRKAALERGEEIFVVCNADEGDPGAFMDRSIIETDPHSVIEGM
;
A
#
# COMPACT_ATOMS: atom_id res chain seq x y z
N MET A 1 -34.77 -31.70 -28.93
CA MET A 1 -34.29 -32.63 -29.99
C MET A 1 -33.07 -31.99 -30.62
N PRO A 2 -31.96 -32.71 -30.85
CA PRO A 2 -30.81 -32.10 -31.51
C PRO A 2 -31.25 -31.55 -32.87
N ASP A 3 -30.87 -30.29 -33.14
CA ASP A 3 -31.09 -29.64 -34.42
C ASP A 3 -30.62 -30.58 -35.54
N LYS A 4 -31.43 -30.79 -36.59
CA LYS A 4 -31.09 -31.64 -37.74
C LYS A 4 -29.73 -31.28 -38.34
N ARG A 5 -29.33 -30.01 -38.20
CA ARG A 5 -28.01 -29.53 -38.58
C ARG A 5 -26.88 -30.19 -37.78
N ILE A 6 -26.99 -30.29 -36.46
CA ILE A 6 -25.96 -30.85 -35.58
C ILE A 6 -25.76 -32.35 -35.84
N LEU A 7 -26.84 -33.10 -36.07
CA LEU A 7 -26.76 -34.52 -36.44
C LEU A 7 -25.97 -34.71 -37.74
N LYS A 8 -26.30 -33.94 -38.78
CA LYS A 8 -25.61 -33.97 -40.07
C LYS A 8 -24.12 -33.62 -39.94
N MET A 9 -23.78 -32.65 -39.08
CA MET A 9 -22.39 -32.28 -38.80
C MET A 9 -21.62 -33.46 -38.18
N LYS A 10 -22.19 -34.09 -37.15
CA LYS A 10 -21.58 -35.24 -36.47
C LYS A 10 -21.39 -36.45 -37.41
N GLU A 11 -22.35 -36.72 -38.29
CA GLU A 11 -22.25 -37.78 -39.30
C GLU A 11 -21.16 -37.51 -40.35
N ALA A 12 -20.78 -36.25 -40.56
CA ALA A 12 -19.72 -35.86 -41.49
C ALA A 12 -18.31 -35.98 -40.88
N HIS A 13 -18.17 -36.24 -39.57
CA HIS A 13 -16.88 -36.46 -38.94
C HIS A 13 -16.32 -37.86 -39.29
N GLU A 14 -15.04 -37.90 -39.67
CA GLU A 14 -14.24 -39.11 -39.77
C GLU A 14 -13.26 -39.18 -38.58
N VAL A 15 -13.22 -40.31 -37.87
CA VAL A 15 -12.29 -40.54 -36.76
C VAL A 15 -10.94 -40.96 -37.33
N LEU A 16 -9.92 -40.11 -37.16
CA LEU A 16 -8.55 -40.34 -37.64
C LEU A 16 -7.72 -41.15 -36.64
N CYS A 17 -7.99 -40.99 -35.35
CA CYS A 17 -7.32 -41.70 -34.27
C CYS A 17 -8.30 -41.90 -33.12
N GLU A 18 -8.25 -43.07 -32.48
CA GLU A 18 -8.91 -43.36 -31.22
C GLU A 18 -7.90 -43.97 -30.23
N PHE A 19 -7.89 -43.46 -29.01
CA PHE A 19 -7.01 -43.92 -27.94
C PHE A 19 -7.78 -44.07 -26.64
N SER A 20 -7.81 -45.29 -26.08
CA SER A 20 -8.47 -45.57 -24.81
C SER A 20 -7.55 -45.27 -23.62
N PHE A 21 -8.12 -44.76 -22.53
CA PHE A 21 -7.40 -44.50 -21.28
C PHE A 21 -8.31 -44.70 -20.06
N ASP A 22 -7.71 -45.12 -18.94
CA ASP A 22 -8.42 -45.22 -17.67
C ASP A 22 -8.42 -43.87 -16.95
N VAL A 23 -9.56 -43.45 -16.40
CA VAL A 23 -9.62 -42.27 -15.52
C VAL A 23 -9.04 -42.64 -14.16
N ILE A 24 -7.99 -41.93 -13.74
CA ILE A 24 -7.32 -42.17 -12.45
C ILE A 24 -7.73 -41.13 -11.40
N PRO A 25 -7.83 -41.51 -10.12
CA PRO A 25 -8.09 -40.57 -9.04
C PRO A 25 -6.90 -39.61 -8.86
N LEU A 26 -7.20 -38.43 -8.34
CA LEU A 26 -6.19 -37.42 -8.02
C LEU A 26 -5.57 -37.73 -6.66
N GLU A 27 -4.26 -37.85 -6.60
CA GLU A 27 -3.52 -37.94 -5.34
C GLU A 27 -2.90 -36.57 -5.02
N LYS A 28 -3.34 -35.96 -3.92
CA LYS A 28 -2.90 -34.61 -3.51
C LYS A 28 -2.97 -33.61 -4.68
N GLY A 29 -4.07 -33.67 -5.44
CA GLY A 29 -4.33 -32.79 -6.58
C GLY A 29 -3.55 -33.08 -7.86
N TYR A 30 -2.81 -34.19 -7.93
CA TYR A 30 -2.08 -34.62 -9.13
C TYR A 30 -2.65 -35.93 -9.68
N ALA A 31 -2.74 -36.01 -11.01
CA ALA A 31 -2.93 -37.27 -11.70
C ALA A 31 -1.60 -37.95 -12.05
N SER A 32 -0.48 -37.23 -11.97
CA SER A 32 0.87 -37.73 -12.29
C SER A 32 1.05 -38.16 -13.75
N ARG A 33 0.22 -37.64 -14.66
CA ARG A 33 0.33 -37.87 -16.10
C ARG A 33 -0.11 -36.66 -16.92
N ALA A 34 0.51 -36.49 -18.08
CA ALA A 34 0.14 -35.52 -19.10
C ALA A 34 -0.32 -36.25 -20.37
N LEU A 35 -1.33 -35.71 -21.05
CA LEU A 35 -1.80 -36.21 -22.34
C LEU A 35 -1.00 -35.53 -23.46
N ARG A 36 -0.37 -36.30 -24.35
CA ARG A 36 0.31 -35.79 -25.55
C ARG A 36 -0.48 -36.21 -26.79
N VAL A 37 -0.88 -35.25 -27.60
CA VAL A 37 -1.63 -35.45 -28.84
C VAL A 37 -0.84 -34.83 -29.99
N ASP A 38 -0.31 -35.67 -30.87
CA ASP A 38 0.27 -35.24 -32.13
C ASP A 38 -0.78 -35.29 -33.23
N ILE A 39 -1.22 -34.12 -33.69
CA ILE A 39 -2.25 -34.01 -34.74
C ILE A 39 -1.67 -34.06 -36.15
N GLY A 40 -0.34 -34.03 -36.30
CA GLY A 40 0.32 -34.28 -37.59
C GLY A 40 0.43 -35.77 -37.88
N GLU A 41 0.76 -36.57 -36.87
CA GLU A 41 0.87 -38.04 -36.97
C GLU A 41 -0.41 -38.79 -36.58
N ASN A 42 -1.45 -38.08 -36.14
CA ASN A 42 -2.68 -38.64 -35.58
C ASN A 42 -2.39 -39.65 -34.45
N LYS A 43 -1.55 -39.25 -33.49
CA LYS A 43 -1.05 -40.12 -32.42
C LYS A 43 -1.34 -39.53 -31.05
N VAL A 44 -1.88 -40.36 -30.17
CA VAL A 44 -2.12 -40.01 -28.77
C VAL A 44 -1.23 -40.86 -27.86
N SER A 45 -0.65 -40.26 -26.83
CA SER A 45 0.18 -40.94 -25.85
C SER A 45 0.08 -40.28 -24.47
N ILE A 46 0.47 -41.00 -23.43
CA ILE A 46 0.47 -40.51 -22.05
C ILE A 46 1.92 -40.37 -21.61
N LEU A 47 2.29 -39.18 -21.11
CA LEU A 47 3.60 -38.91 -20.53
C LEU A 47 3.52 -38.97 -18.99
N PRO A 48 4.51 -39.56 -18.30
CA PRO A 48 4.56 -39.53 -16.85
C PRO A 48 4.94 -38.13 -16.34
N ILE A 49 4.35 -37.72 -15.22
CA ILE A 49 4.80 -36.54 -14.46
C ILE A 49 5.48 -37.05 -13.19
N SER A 50 6.81 -36.94 -13.17
CA SER A 50 7.65 -37.40 -12.06
C SER A 50 7.44 -36.57 -10.80
N ASP A 51 7.74 -37.14 -9.63
CA ASP A 51 7.70 -36.40 -8.36
C ASP A 51 8.72 -35.25 -8.33
N GLU A 52 9.83 -35.39 -9.06
CA GLU A 52 10.79 -34.31 -9.24
C GLU A 52 10.18 -33.14 -10.02
N MET A 53 9.47 -33.42 -11.11
CA MET A 53 8.75 -32.39 -11.88
C MET A 53 7.69 -31.70 -11.00
N LYS A 54 6.93 -32.44 -10.18
CA LYS A 54 5.97 -31.86 -9.22
C LYS A 54 6.68 -30.95 -8.22
N LYS A 55 7.82 -31.37 -7.67
CA LYS A 55 8.58 -30.60 -6.68
C LYS A 55 9.19 -29.32 -7.26
N MET A 56 9.74 -29.39 -8.48
CA MET A 56 10.39 -28.24 -9.11
C MET A 56 9.39 -27.24 -9.69
N TRP A 57 8.35 -27.75 -10.37
CA TRP A 57 7.48 -26.92 -11.22
C TRP A 57 6.07 -26.73 -10.67
N THR A 58 5.66 -27.52 -9.67
CA THR A 58 4.35 -27.47 -8.98
C THR A 58 3.12 -27.74 -9.87
N GLY A 59 3.02 -27.24 -11.09
CA GLY A 59 1.85 -27.39 -11.96
C GLY A 59 1.55 -26.14 -12.76
N GLY A 60 0.46 -26.16 -13.55
CA GLY A 60 0.05 -25.01 -14.35
C GLY A 60 1.18 -24.54 -15.28
N LYS A 61 1.54 -23.25 -15.19
CA LYS A 61 2.61 -22.65 -15.99
C LYS A 61 3.92 -23.44 -15.93
N GLY A 62 4.29 -23.97 -14.77
CA GLY A 62 5.54 -24.72 -14.62
C GLY A 62 5.54 -26.00 -15.46
N PHE A 63 4.42 -26.73 -15.49
CA PHE A 63 4.29 -27.93 -16.31
C PHE A 63 4.26 -27.59 -17.78
N ASP A 64 3.51 -26.55 -18.16
CA ASP A 64 3.44 -26.12 -19.55
C ASP A 64 4.82 -25.70 -20.09
N LEU A 65 5.59 -24.94 -19.31
CA LEU A 65 6.96 -24.55 -19.68
C LEU A 65 7.86 -25.78 -19.81
N TRP A 66 7.87 -26.66 -18.81
CA TRP A 66 8.69 -27.87 -18.84
C TRP A 66 8.40 -28.71 -20.08
N LEU A 67 7.12 -29.00 -20.35
CA LEU A 67 6.69 -29.76 -21.53
C LEU A 67 7.07 -29.06 -22.82
N THR A 68 6.89 -27.74 -22.90
CA THR A 68 7.31 -26.95 -24.05
C THR A 68 8.81 -27.08 -24.30
N PHE A 69 9.63 -26.96 -23.25
CA PHE A 69 11.09 -27.12 -23.35
C PHE A 69 11.55 -28.52 -23.78
N GLN A 70 10.75 -29.57 -23.56
CA GLN A 70 11.10 -30.92 -24.03
C GLN A 70 10.85 -31.10 -25.54
N GLU A 71 9.93 -30.34 -26.14
CA GLU A 71 9.57 -30.48 -27.55
C GLU A 71 10.34 -29.52 -28.47
N ILE A 72 10.69 -28.32 -27.98
CA ILE A 72 11.30 -27.29 -28.82
C ILE A 72 12.83 -27.37 -28.85
N SER A 73 13.40 -26.91 -29.96
CA SER A 73 14.84 -26.68 -30.13
C SER A 73 15.14 -25.20 -30.36
N LYS A 74 16.42 -24.85 -30.47
CA LYS A 74 16.86 -23.48 -30.83
C LYS A 74 16.33 -23.01 -32.19
N ASP A 75 15.96 -23.95 -33.07
CA ASP A 75 15.52 -23.66 -34.44
C ASP A 75 13.99 -23.63 -34.58
N THR A 76 13.27 -24.01 -33.51
CA THR A 76 11.80 -24.02 -33.50
C THR A 76 11.24 -22.60 -33.52
N LYS A 77 10.35 -22.34 -34.48
CA LYS A 77 9.62 -21.08 -34.63
C LYS A 77 8.18 -21.24 -34.16
N TRP A 78 7.47 -20.11 -34.04
CA TRP A 78 6.08 -20.08 -33.59
C TRP A 78 5.13 -20.89 -34.49
N ASP A 79 5.44 -21.03 -35.78
CA ASP A 79 4.68 -21.76 -36.80
C ASP A 79 5.29 -23.12 -37.15
N SER A 80 6.26 -23.59 -36.37
CA SER A 80 6.83 -24.92 -36.56
C SER A 80 5.87 -26.00 -36.04
N PRO A 81 5.78 -27.18 -36.69
CA PRO A 81 5.00 -28.31 -36.16
C PRO A 81 5.37 -28.69 -34.72
N GLU A 82 6.65 -28.55 -34.37
CA GLU A 82 7.20 -28.88 -33.06
C GLU A 82 6.77 -27.88 -31.96
N ASN A 83 6.35 -26.66 -32.30
CA ASN A 83 5.89 -25.69 -31.31
C ASN A 83 4.62 -26.23 -30.63
N PRO A 84 4.63 -26.59 -29.34
CA PRO A 84 3.48 -27.21 -28.72
C PRO A 84 2.49 -26.15 -28.22
N LEU A 85 1.21 -26.54 -28.16
CA LEU A 85 0.22 -25.88 -27.31
C LEU A 85 0.05 -26.71 -26.05
N CYS A 86 0.62 -26.23 -24.94
CA CYS A 86 0.51 -26.88 -23.64
C CYS A 86 -0.61 -26.21 -22.82
N PHE A 87 -1.46 -27.03 -22.20
CA PHE A 87 -2.57 -26.63 -21.35
C PHE A 87 -2.45 -27.31 -20.00
N SER A 88 -2.30 -26.55 -18.92
CA SER A 88 -2.24 -27.14 -17.58
C SER A 88 -3.02 -26.33 -16.56
N SER A 89 -3.52 -27.04 -15.54
CA SER A 89 -4.02 -26.43 -14.32
C SER A 89 -3.09 -26.75 -13.16
N GLY A 90 -2.97 -25.83 -12.21
CA GLY A 90 -2.24 -26.07 -10.97
C GLY A 90 -2.84 -27.22 -10.15
N PRO A 91 -2.15 -27.69 -9.09
CA PRO A 91 -2.62 -28.77 -8.21
C PRO A 91 -4.00 -28.50 -7.61
N LEU A 92 -4.32 -27.23 -7.34
CA LEU A 92 -5.62 -26.79 -6.84
C LEU A 92 -6.71 -26.69 -7.92
N GLY A 93 -6.40 -27.04 -9.17
CA GLY A 93 -7.32 -27.01 -10.30
C GLY A 93 -8.62 -27.74 -10.03
N GLY A 94 -9.75 -27.05 -10.15
CA GLY A 94 -11.08 -27.64 -9.91
C GLY A 94 -11.46 -27.82 -8.44
N ALA A 95 -10.60 -27.45 -7.48
CA ALA A 95 -10.95 -27.45 -6.06
C ALA A 95 -11.87 -26.26 -5.75
N THR A 96 -13.18 -26.48 -5.78
CA THR A 96 -14.22 -25.43 -5.58
C THR A 96 -14.14 -24.70 -4.24
N SER A 97 -13.44 -25.30 -3.27
CA SER A 97 -13.12 -24.73 -1.96
C SER A 97 -12.18 -23.53 -2.02
N PHE A 98 -11.38 -23.40 -3.08
CA PHE A 98 -10.45 -22.28 -3.27
C PHE A 98 -10.99 -21.32 -4.34
N PRO A 99 -11.18 -20.03 -4.03
CA PRO A 99 -11.56 -19.03 -5.02
C PRO A 99 -10.55 -18.99 -6.18
N GLY A 100 -11.04 -19.03 -7.41
CA GLY A 100 -10.18 -18.95 -8.59
C GLY A 100 -9.48 -20.26 -8.97
N SER A 101 -9.92 -21.42 -8.48
CA SER A 101 -9.39 -22.75 -8.86
C SER A 101 -9.79 -23.23 -10.26
N GLY A 102 -10.70 -22.54 -10.95
CA GLY A 102 -11.15 -22.86 -12.30
C GLY A 102 -10.28 -22.29 -13.42
N LYS A 103 -8.94 -22.27 -13.25
CA LYS A 103 -8.01 -21.66 -14.21
C LYS A 103 -7.32 -22.71 -15.07
N THR A 104 -7.06 -22.34 -16.32
CA THR A 104 -6.19 -23.06 -17.26
C THR A 104 -5.10 -22.10 -17.70
N ILE A 105 -3.85 -22.55 -17.68
CA ILE A 105 -2.74 -21.88 -18.34
C ILE A 105 -2.59 -22.50 -19.72
N VAL A 106 -2.22 -21.67 -20.70
CA VAL A 106 -1.84 -22.11 -22.04
C VAL A 106 -0.49 -21.52 -22.38
N THR A 107 0.44 -22.33 -22.87
CA THR A 107 1.79 -21.90 -23.26
C THR A 107 2.12 -22.37 -24.68
N ALA A 108 2.78 -21.49 -25.43
CA ALA A 108 3.39 -21.79 -26.73
C ALA A 108 4.49 -20.76 -27.05
N LEU A 109 5.29 -21.00 -28.10
CA LEU A 109 6.09 -19.93 -28.72
C LEU A 109 5.16 -18.93 -29.42
N SER A 110 5.30 -17.67 -29.06
CA SER A 110 4.42 -16.60 -29.50
C SER A 110 4.71 -16.13 -30.93
N PRO A 111 3.71 -16.02 -31.81
CA PRO A 111 3.88 -15.31 -33.09
C PRO A 111 4.19 -13.83 -32.91
N LEU A 112 3.73 -13.21 -31.83
CA LEU A 112 3.91 -11.79 -31.56
C LEU A 112 5.32 -11.48 -31.04
N THR A 113 5.76 -12.19 -30.00
CA THR A 113 7.03 -11.88 -29.31
C THR A 113 8.20 -12.75 -29.76
N LYS A 114 7.93 -13.82 -30.52
CA LYS A 114 8.92 -14.86 -30.91
C LYS A 114 9.60 -15.54 -29.70
N SER A 115 9.00 -15.43 -28.52
CA SER A 115 9.44 -16.04 -27.28
C SER A 115 8.36 -16.96 -26.72
N MET A 116 8.71 -17.82 -25.77
CA MET A 116 7.70 -18.52 -24.97
C MET A 116 6.80 -17.52 -24.28
N MET A 117 5.50 -17.75 -24.35
CA MET A 117 4.48 -16.94 -23.69
C MET A 117 3.42 -17.84 -23.10
N ASP A 118 3.01 -17.54 -21.87
CA ASP A 118 1.87 -18.14 -21.22
C ASP A 118 0.70 -17.15 -21.16
N CYS A 119 -0.52 -17.68 -21.18
CA CYS A 119 -1.73 -16.93 -20.91
C CYS A 119 -2.67 -17.72 -20.00
N ASN A 120 -3.48 -16.99 -19.23
CA ASN A 120 -4.37 -17.58 -18.23
C ASN A 120 -5.82 -17.32 -18.61
N VAL A 121 -6.67 -18.31 -18.43
CA VAL A 121 -8.11 -18.22 -18.68
C VAL A 121 -8.88 -18.99 -17.62
N GLY A 122 -10.06 -18.48 -17.26
CA GLY A 122 -10.98 -19.21 -16.38
C GLY A 122 -11.92 -20.10 -17.18
N GLY A 123 -12.55 -21.08 -16.55
CA GLY A 123 -13.52 -21.95 -17.21
C GLY A 123 -13.48 -23.36 -16.62
N TYR A 124 -14.10 -24.30 -17.33
CA TYR A 124 -14.19 -25.69 -16.86
C TYR A 124 -13.14 -26.60 -17.50
N PHE A 125 -12.48 -26.18 -18.58
CA PHE A 125 -11.54 -27.03 -19.33
C PHE A 125 -10.40 -27.60 -18.46
N GLY A 126 -9.58 -26.75 -17.82
CA GLY A 126 -8.50 -27.20 -16.94
C GLY A 126 -8.96 -28.11 -15.78
N PRO A 127 -10.01 -27.75 -15.02
CA PRO A 127 -10.63 -28.63 -14.04
C PRO A 127 -11.09 -29.98 -14.61
N TYR A 128 -11.80 -29.98 -15.74
CA TYR A 128 -12.29 -31.21 -16.34
C TYR A 128 -11.17 -32.09 -16.86
N LEU A 129 -10.04 -31.49 -17.28
CA LEU A 129 -8.89 -32.22 -17.80
C LEU A 129 -8.21 -32.95 -16.64
N LYS A 130 -8.11 -32.24 -15.50
CA LYS A 130 -7.67 -32.81 -14.24
C LYS A 130 -8.58 -33.93 -13.77
N PHE A 131 -9.90 -33.75 -13.81
CA PHE A 131 -10.86 -34.81 -13.47
C PHE A 131 -10.90 -35.96 -14.47
N ALA A 132 -10.43 -35.77 -15.72
CA ALA A 132 -10.18 -36.84 -16.67
C ALA A 132 -8.89 -37.63 -16.34
N GLY A 133 -8.17 -37.19 -15.31
CA GLY A 133 -6.93 -37.77 -14.84
C GLY A 133 -5.70 -37.22 -15.55
N PHE A 134 -5.69 -36.00 -16.09
CA PHE A 134 -4.49 -35.42 -16.70
C PHE A 134 -4.15 -34.07 -16.08
N ASP A 135 -2.90 -33.88 -15.64
CA ASP A 135 -2.46 -32.60 -15.08
C ASP A 135 -2.11 -31.57 -16.17
N ALA A 136 -1.79 -32.05 -17.37
CA ALA A 136 -1.50 -31.23 -18.53
C ALA A 136 -1.91 -31.94 -19.83
N LEU A 137 -2.18 -31.15 -20.87
CA LEU A 137 -2.39 -31.57 -22.24
C LEU A 137 -1.36 -30.85 -23.11
N MET A 138 -0.69 -31.57 -24.00
CA MET A 138 0.26 -31.02 -24.97
C MET A 138 -0.15 -31.42 -26.37
N VAL A 139 -0.34 -30.43 -27.24
CA VAL A 139 -0.69 -30.64 -28.66
C VAL A 139 0.47 -30.24 -29.55
N THR A 140 0.98 -31.20 -30.34
CA THR A 140 2.10 -31.05 -31.29
C THR A 140 1.66 -31.36 -32.72
N GLY A 141 2.52 -31.08 -33.70
CA GLY A 141 2.23 -31.35 -35.11
C GLY A 141 1.36 -30.28 -35.78
N LYS A 142 1.02 -30.52 -37.05
CA LYS A 142 0.05 -29.75 -37.84
C LYS A 142 -0.80 -30.72 -38.64
N ALA A 143 -2.11 -30.60 -38.54
CA ALA A 143 -3.02 -31.43 -39.34
C ALA A 143 -3.06 -30.94 -40.80
N ASP A 144 -3.37 -31.86 -41.72
CA ASP A 144 -3.56 -31.57 -43.16
C ASP A 144 -4.91 -30.88 -43.44
N ARG A 145 -5.88 -31.08 -42.54
CA ARG A 145 -7.24 -30.53 -42.58
C ARG A 145 -7.70 -30.11 -41.18
N GLU A 146 -8.85 -29.45 -41.11
CA GLU A 146 -9.44 -29.04 -39.84
C GLU A 146 -9.81 -30.26 -38.99
N VAL A 147 -9.28 -30.32 -37.76
CA VAL A 147 -9.52 -31.41 -36.82
C VAL A 147 -10.05 -30.92 -35.47
N ILE A 148 -10.79 -31.79 -34.80
CA ILE A 148 -11.20 -31.65 -33.41
C ILE A 148 -10.53 -32.76 -32.60
N VAL A 149 -9.97 -32.41 -31.45
CA VAL A 149 -9.54 -33.40 -30.46
C VAL A 149 -10.59 -33.47 -29.37
N LEU A 150 -11.26 -34.61 -29.23
CA LEU A 150 -12.23 -34.88 -28.19
C LEU A 150 -11.57 -35.73 -27.09
N ILE A 151 -11.63 -35.27 -25.85
CA ILE A 151 -11.29 -36.04 -24.66
C ILE A 151 -12.61 -36.39 -23.97
N ASP A 152 -13.08 -37.63 -24.14
CA ASP A 152 -14.28 -38.14 -23.49
C ASP A 152 -13.89 -38.97 -22.26
N ALA A 153 -13.88 -38.31 -21.10
CA ALA A 153 -13.59 -38.97 -19.82
C ALA A 153 -14.71 -39.90 -19.35
N VAL A 154 -15.92 -39.76 -19.91
CA VAL A 154 -17.06 -40.63 -19.58
C VAL A 154 -16.90 -41.97 -20.29
N ALA A 155 -16.48 -41.94 -21.55
CA ALA A 155 -16.19 -43.13 -22.34
C ALA A 155 -14.76 -43.66 -22.16
N GLY A 156 -13.86 -42.91 -21.49
CA GLY A 156 -12.46 -43.29 -21.30
C GLY A 156 -11.67 -43.30 -22.60
N LYS A 157 -11.91 -42.34 -23.50
CA LYS A 157 -11.23 -42.28 -24.80
C LYS A 157 -10.91 -40.88 -25.28
N VAL A 158 -9.86 -40.76 -26.07
CA VAL A 158 -9.49 -39.56 -26.83
C VAL A 158 -9.64 -39.88 -28.31
N THR A 159 -10.32 -39.01 -29.06
CA THR A 159 -10.42 -39.12 -30.52
C THR A 159 -9.86 -37.88 -31.19
N ILE A 160 -9.26 -38.07 -32.37
CA ILE A 160 -8.95 -37.00 -33.32
C ILE A 160 -9.92 -37.18 -34.48
N GLU A 161 -10.76 -36.19 -34.74
CA GLU A 161 -11.85 -36.26 -35.71
C GLU A 161 -11.74 -35.13 -36.72
N THR A 162 -12.14 -35.35 -37.98
CA THR A 162 -12.24 -34.28 -38.97
C THR A 162 -13.40 -33.34 -38.65
N ALA A 163 -13.24 -32.05 -38.93
CA ALA A 163 -14.26 -31.02 -38.70
C ALA A 163 -14.60 -30.22 -39.99
N PRO A 164 -15.35 -30.82 -40.93
CA PRO A 164 -15.61 -30.21 -42.24
C PRO A 164 -16.75 -29.18 -42.27
N MET A 165 -17.72 -29.23 -41.34
CA MET A 165 -18.97 -28.47 -41.43
C MET A 165 -19.12 -27.38 -40.35
N GLU A 166 -18.25 -27.40 -39.35
CA GLU A 166 -18.34 -26.60 -38.13
C GLU A 166 -17.99 -25.13 -38.41
N SER A 167 -18.69 -24.24 -37.71
CA SER A 167 -18.42 -22.81 -37.79
C SER A 167 -16.99 -22.50 -37.38
N VAL A 168 -16.40 -21.48 -38.01
CA VAL A 168 -15.08 -20.96 -37.61
C VAL A 168 -15.23 -19.96 -36.46
N ASP A 169 -16.40 -19.34 -36.29
CA ASP A 169 -16.61 -18.32 -35.28
C ASP A 169 -16.88 -18.96 -33.91
N SER A 170 -15.98 -18.73 -32.95
CA SER A 170 -16.00 -19.38 -31.63
C SER A 170 -17.33 -19.30 -30.88
N HIS A 171 -18.13 -18.25 -31.06
CA HIS A 171 -19.43 -18.11 -30.40
C HIS A 171 -20.49 -19.09 -30.93
N LEU A 172 -20.48 -19.35 -32.23
CA LEU A 172 -21.34 -20.37 -32.86
C LEU A 172 -20.78 -21.77 -32.62
N LEU A 173 -19.47 -21.93 -32.81
CA LEU A 173 -18.79 -23.20 -32.63
C LEU A 173 -18.95 -23.75 -31.21
N ALA A 174 -18.90 -22.89 -30.18
CA ALA A 174 -19.12 -23.32 -28.80
C ALA A 174 -20.51 -23.93 -28.57
N GLU A 175 -21.54 -23.39 -29.22
CA GLU A 175 -22.91 -23.91 -29.15
C GLU A 175 -23.04 -25.23 -29.92
N GLU A 176 -22.53 -25.26 -31.16
CA GLU A 176 -22.52 -26.44 -32.03
C GLU A 176 -21.86 -27.63 -31.34
N LEU A 177 -20.66 -27.46 -30.78
CA LEU A 177 -19.91 -28.53 -30.12
C LEU A 177 -20.55 -28.97 -28.79
N SER A 178 -21.12 -28.02 -28.02
CA SER A 178 -21.81 -28.36 -26.77
C SER A 178 -23.00 -29.26 -27.06
N MET A 179 -23.82 -28.90 -28.05
CA MET A 179 -24.99 -29.70 -28.46
C MET A 179 -24.59 -31.03 -29.12
N MET A 180 -23.48 -31.08 -29.85
CA MET A 180 -23.02 -32.28 -30.56
C MET A 180 -22.53 -33.40 -29.64
N TYR A 181 -21.83 -33.04 -28.57
CA TYR A 181 -21.17 -34.00 -27.67
C TYR A 181 -21.92 -34.23 -26.35
N ALA A 182 -22.90 -33.39 -26.00
CA ALA A 182 -23.84 -33.65 -24.92
C ALA A 182 -24.80 -34.80 -25.27
N ALA A 183 -25.10 -35.68 -24.31
CA ALA A 183 -26.11 -36.72 -24.51
C ALA A 183 -27.54 -36.19 -24.37
N ASP A 184 -27.72 -35.17 -23.54
CA ASP A 184 -29.00 -34.54 -23.19
C ASP A 184 -28.76 -33.10 -22.70
N GLU A 185 -29.83 -32.35 -22.41
CA GLU A 185 -29.74 -30.95 -21.96
C GLU A 185 -28.97 -30.78 -20.63
N LEU A 186 -29.06 -31.75 -19.72
CA LEU A 186 -28.33 -31.71 -18.45
C LEU A 186 -26.84 -31.96 -18.66
N ASP A 187 -26.49 -32.73 -19.70
CA ASP A 187 -25.11 -33.06 -20.06
C ASP A 187 -24.35 -31.88 -20.71
N LEU A 188 -25.05 -30.84 -21.18
CA LEU A 188 -24.44 -29.62 -21.73
C LEU A 188 -23.44 -28.99 -20.74
N ARG A 189 -23.72 -29.06 -19.43
CA ARG A 189 -22.82 -28.52 -18.40
C ARG A 189 -21.48 -29.24 -18.30
N ASN A 190 -21.40 -30.47 -18.80
CA ASN A 190 -20.24 -31.35 -18.71
C ASN A 190 -19.32 -31.23 -19.93
N ILE A 191 -19.64 -30.33 -20.87
CA ILE A 191 -18.84 -30.04 -22.05
C ILE A 191 -18.08 -28.73 -21.86
N ALA A 192 -16.78 -28.76 -22.10
CA ALA A 192 -15.92 -27.59 -22.18
C ALA A 192 -15.16 -27.61 -23.50
N CYS A 193 -15.13 -26.48 -24.22
CA CYS A 193 -14.42 -26.39 -25.50
C CYS A 193 -13.37 -25.29 -25.49
N VAL A 194 -12.30 -25.49 -26.25
CA VAL A 194 -11.31 -24.47 -26.59
C VAL A 194 -11.31 -24.29 -28.09
N SER A 195 -11.40 -23.05 -28.58
CA SER A 195 -11.35 -22.74 -30.00
C SER A 195 -10.64 -21.40 -30.26
N ALA A 196 -10.36 -21.10 -31.51
CA ALA A 196 -9.93 -19.78 -31.96
C ALA A 196 -10.79 -19.36 -33.16
N GLY A 197 -11.19 -18.09 -33.21
CA GLY A 197 -12.04 -17.56 -34.28
C GLY A 197 -11.25 -17.22 -35.55
N ARG A 198 -11.96 -16.85 -36.62
CA ARG A 198 -11.36 -16.48 -37.92
C ARG A 198 -10.30 -15.39 -37.83
N GLY A 199 -10.45 -14.45 -36.89
CA GLY A 199 -9.45 -13.40 -36.68
C GLY A 199 -8.04 -13.93 -36.39
N ALA A 200 -7.92 -15.09 -35.73
CA ALA A 200 -6.64 -15.70 -35.42
C ALA A 200 -5.88 -16.22 -36.66
N GLU A 201 -6.55 -16.41 -37.80
CA GLU A 201 -5.91 -16.80 -39.08
C GLU A 201 -5.22 -15.61 -39.77
N HIS A 202 -5.56 -14.40 -39.37
CA HIS A 202 -5.13 -13.17 -40.04
C HIS A 202 -4.34 -12.22 -39.13
N THR A 203 -4.05 -12.61 -37.89
CA THR A 203 -3.28 -11.81 -36.93
C THR A 203 -2.32 -12.66 -36.12
N HIS A 204 -1.21 -12.07 -35.68
CA HIS A 204 -0.30 -12.66 -34.69
C HIS A 204 -0.77 -12.48 -33.24
N MET A 205 -1.90 -11.82 -33.02
CA MET A 205 -2.50 -11.60 -31.70
C MET A 205 -3.75 -12.46 -31.47
N GLY A 206 -3.87 -13.59 -32.18
CA GLY A 206 -5.02 -14.48 -32.07
C GLY A 206 -5.23 -14.98 -30.64
N VAL A 207 -6.48 -15.01 -30.20
CA VAL A 207 -6.88 -15.38 -28.85
C VAL A 207 -7.53 -16.77 -28.82
N LEU A 208 -7.34 -17.49 -27.72
CA LEU A 208 -8.09 -18.72 -27.46
C LEU A 208 -9.35 -18.43 -26.66
N ASN A 209 -10.45 -19.03 -27.09
CA ASN A 209 -11.78 -18.93 -26.51
C ASN A 209 -12.14 -20.24 -25.80
N PHE A 210 -12.31 -20.16 -24.49
CA PHE A 210 -12.69 -21.26 -23.61
C PHE A 210 -14.17 -21.14 -23.30
N SER A 211 -14.97 -22.12 -23.72
CA SER A 211 -16.41 -22.15 -23.48
C SER A 211 -16.78 -23.09 -22.34
N PHE A 212 -17.86 -22.75 -21.64
CA PHE A 212 -18.58 -23.62 -20.72
C PHE A 212 -20.07 -23.26 -20.76
N TRP A 213 -20.96 -24.23 -20.50
CA TRP A 213 -22.39 -23.98 -20.52
C TRP A 213 -22.88 -23.24 -19.27
N ASP A 214 -23.61 -22.13 -19.43
CA ASP A 214 -24.29 -21.43 -18.34
C ASP A 214 -25.76 -21.86 -18.29
N TRP A 215 -26.06 -22.80 -17.41
CA TRP A 215 -27.40 -23.36 -17.22
C TRP A 215 -28.46 -22.32 -16.84
N ARG A 216 -28.07 -21.17 -16.24
CA ARG A 216 -29.03 -20.11 -15.89
C ARG A 216 -29.46 -19.31 -17.10
N ARG A 217 -28.59 -19.19 -18.10
CA ARG A 217 -28.83 -18.42 -19.32
C ARG A 217 -29.10 -19.29 -20.54
N ASN A 218 -28.92 -20.60 -20.40
CA ASN A 218 -29.06 -21.60 -21.45
C ASN A 218 -28.25 -21.30 -22.71
N VAL A 219 -27.01 -20.80 -22.52
CA VAL A 219 -26.08 -20.45 -23.60
C VAL A 219 -24.64 -20.76 -23.18
N PRO A 220 -23.72 -21.03 -24.13
CA PRO A 220 -22.31 -21.14 -23.82
C PRO A 220 -21.72 -19.77 -23.45
N ARG A 221 -20.98 -19.71 -22.35
CA ARG A 221 -20.19 -18.54 -21.95
C ARG A 221 -18.76 -18.73 -22.40
N ILE A 222 -18.16 -17.68 -22.95
CA ILE A 222 -16.79 -17.69 -23.43
C ILE A 222 -15.90 -16.84 -22.52
N LYS A 223 -14.71 -17.34 -22.23
CA LYS A 223 -13.59 -16.63 -21.59
C LYS A 223 -12.36 -16.73 -22.47
N GLN A 224 -11.48 -15.74 -22.41
CA GLN A 224 -10.37 -15.64 -23.34
C GLN A 224 -9.02 -15.82 -22.66
N ALA A 225 -8.14 -16.59 -23.29
CA ALA A 225 -6.71 -16.52 -23.09
C ALA A 225 -6.16 -15.55 -24.16
N GLY A 226 -6.09 -14.27 -23.78
CA GLY A 226 -6.05 -13.15 -24.74
C GLY A 226 -4.67 -12.57 -25.08
N ARG A 227 -3.57 -13.17 -24.62
CA ARG A 227 -2.21 -12.63 -24.80
C ARG A 227 -1.31 -13.66 -25.46
N GLY A 228 -0.31 -13.18 -26.21
CA GLY A 228 0.73 -14.04 -26.77
C GLY A 228 0.44 -14.67 -28.12
N GLY A 229 -0.77 -14.53 -28.67
CA GLY A 229 -1.07 -15.07 -29.99
C GLY A 229 -1.24 -16.59 -30.03
N THR A 230 -1.57 -17.24 -28.90
CA THR A 230 -1.77 -18.70 -28.82
C THR A 230 -2.94 -19.16 -29.68
N GLY A 231 -3.94 -18.31 -29.92
CA GLY A 231 -5.03 -18.61 -30.86
C GLY A 231 -4.55 -18.68 -32.31
N THR A 232 -3.55 -17.89 -32.68
CA THR A 232 -2.92 -17.95 -34.02
C THR A 232 -2.19 -19.26 -34.20
N VAL A 233 -1.41 -19.71 -33.20
CA VAL A 233 -0.75 -21.02 -33.21
C VAL A 233 -1.78 -22.15 -33.36
N PHE A 234 -2.91 -22.04 -32.66
CA PHE A 234 -4.00 -23.02 -32.72
C PHE A 234 -4.60 -23.17 -34.13
N ARG A 235 -4.87 -22.05 -34.82
CA ARG A 235 -5.38 -22.07 -36.20
C ARG A 235 -4.33 -22.49 -37.22
N ASP A 236 -3.08 -22.07 -37.03
CA ASP A 236 -1.96 -22.46 -37.89
C ASP A 236 -1.74 -23.98 -37.90
N LYS A 237 -2.04 -24.66 -36.79
CA LYS A 237 -2.04 -26.12 -36.68
C LYS A 237 -3.27 -26.83 -37.26
N LYS A 238 -4.24 -26.08 -37.82
CA LYS A 238 -5.53 -26.59 -38.32
C LYS A 238 -6.39 -27.26 -37.25
N LEU A 239 -6.22 -26.84 -36.00
CA LEU A 239 -7.08 -27.27 -34.91
C LEU A 239 -8.34 -26.39 -34.88
N LYS A 240 -9.50 -27.01 -35.07
CA LYS A 240 -10.81 -26.35 -35.00
C LYS A 240 -11.21 -26.16 -33.54
N ALA A 241 -11.14 -27.23 -32.75
CA ALA A 241 -11.40 -27.17 -31.32
C ALA A 241 -10.71 -28.30 -30.54
N LEU A 242 -10.53 -28.04 -29.24
CA LEU A 242 -10.38 -29.08 -28.23
C LEU A 242 -11.71 -29.21 -27.51
N VAL A 243 -12.26 -30.41 -27.40
CA VAL A 243 -13.50 -30.68 -26.68
C VAL A 243 -13.21 -31.63 -25.55
N LEU A 244 -13.77 -31.34 -24.39
CA LEU A 244 -13.57 -32.14 -23.20
C LEU A 244 -14.92 -32.41 -22.54
N LYS A 245 -15.25 -33.68 -22.44
CA LYS A 245 -16.47 -34.17 -21.80
C LYS A 245 -16.12 -34.85 -20.49
N ASN A 246 -16.66 -34.34 -19.39
CA ASN A 246 -16.46 -34.95 -18.09
C ASN A 246 -17.69 -34.79 -17.17
N ARG A 247 -18.30 -35.92 -16.78
CA ARG A 247 -19.45 -35.97 -15.85
C ARG A 247 -19.04 -36.09 -14.38
N GLN A 248 -17.84 -36.58 -14.10
CA GLN A 248 -17.38 -36.82 -12.73
C GLN A 248 -16.59 -35.63 -12.22
N ILE A 249 -17.21 -34.85 -11.32
CA ILE A 249 -16.50 -33.82 -10.57
C ILE A 249 -15.93 -34.50 -9.33
N ASN A 250 -14.68 -34.95 -9.42
CA ASN A 250 -13.92 -35.48 -8.28
C ASN A 250 -12.99 -34.37 -7.76
N PRO A 251 -13.45 -33.50 -6.85
CA PRO A 251 -12.59 -32.43 -6.33
C PRO A 251 -11.34 -33.05 -5.72
N ALA A 252 -10.18 -32.47 -6.03
CA ALA A 252 -8.87 -32.96 -5.59
C ALA A 252 -8.71 -33.12 -4.07
N TRP A 253 -9.57 -32.44 -3.30
CA TRP A 253 -9.61 -32.40 -1.83
C TRP A 253 -10.97 -31.87 -1.40
N ARG A 254 -11.48 -32.36 -0.27
CA ARG A 254 -12.57 -31.71 0.46
C ARG A 254 -11.99 -30.75 1.51
N ILE A 255 -12.73 -29.69 1.87
CA ILE A 255 -12.33 -28.78 2.95
C ILE A 255 -12.05 -29.56 4.25
N GLU A 256 -12.81 -30.62 4.47
CA GLU A 256 -12.72 -31.52 5.63
C GLU A 256 -11.37 -32.26 5.74
N GLU A 257 -10.70 -32.51 4.62
CA GLU A 257 -9.46 -33.30 4.52
C GLU A 257 -8.20 -32.41 4.50
N ASN A 258 -8.39 -31.09 4.52
CA ASN A 258 -7.32 -30.12 4.38
C ASN A 258 -6.63 -29.87 5.75
N LYS A 259 -5.36 -30.26 5.89
CA LYS A 259 -4.53 -29.95 7.09
C LYS A 259 -4.39 -28.45 7.34
N VAL A 260 -4.44 -27.62 6.29
CA VAL A 260 -4.50 -26.16 6.39
C VAL A 260 -5.89 -25.72 6.87
N ALA A 261 -6.98 -26.40 6.53
CA ALA A 261 -8.29 -26.15 7.12
C ALA A 261 -8.42 -26.70 8.55
N GLU A 262 -7.53 -27.57 9.03
CA GLU A 262 -7.38 -27.84 10.47
C GLU A 262 -6.54 -26.77 11.18
N GLN A 263 -5.58 -26.16 10.49
CA GLN A 263 -4.86 -24.96 10.98
C GLN A 263 -5.73 -23.69 10.93
N ILE A 264 -6.69 -23.64 10.00
CA ILE A 264 -7.72 -22.61 9.82
C ILE A 264 -9.09 -23.14 10.25
N LYS A 265 -9.17 -24.27 10.99
CA LYS A 265 -10.34 -24.49 11.83
C LYS A 265 -10.30 -23.24 12.67
N PRO A 266 -11.35 -22.41 12.69
CA PRO A 266 -11.43 -21.47 13.77
C PRO A 266 -11.23 -22.38 14.98
N LYS A 267 -10.14 -22.16 15.75
CA LYS A 267 -10.34 -22.25 17.18
C LYS A 267 -11.64 -21.49 17.32
N ILE A 268 -12.70 -22.19 17.71
CA ILE A 268 -13.78 -21.51 18.39
C ILE A 268 -13.00 -20.81 19.49
N LEU A 269 -12.64 -19.56 19.20
CA LEU A 269 -12.32 -18.57 20.18
C LEU A 269 -13.64 -18.57 20.91
N SER A 270 -13.64 -19.35 21.99
CA SER A 270 -14.57 -19.20 23.08
C SER A 270 -14.93 -17.73 23.13
N LEU A 271 -16.22 -17.43 23.03
CA LEU A 271 -16.80 -16.09 23.13
C LEU A 271 -16.06 -15.26 24.20
N GLN A 272 -15.02 -14.59 23.75
CA GLN A 272 -14.30 -13.50 24.39
C GLN A 272 -14.59 -12.38 23.39
N CYS A 273 -15.37 -11.35 23.68
CA CYS A 273 -15.90 -10.86 24.92
C CYS A 273 -17.16 -10.07 24.57
N ALA A 274 -18.29 -10.29 25.25
CA ALA A 274 -19.40 -9.34 25.18
C ALA A 274 -18.95 -7.90 25.58
N GLY A 275 -17.84 -7.77 26.32
CA GLY A 275 -17.18 -6.49 26.61
C GLY A 275 -16.49 -5.85 25.40
N GLU A 276 -15.81 -6.62 24.53
CA GLU A 276 -15.10 -6.08 23.36
C GLU A 276 -16.08 -5.47 22.35
N ILE A 277 -17.18 -6.19 22.05
CA ILE A 277 -18.23 -5.68 21.14
C ILE A 277 -18.85 -4.40 21.69
N LYS A 278 -19.10 -4.32 23.01
CA LYS A 278 -19.63 -3.11 23.65
C LYS A 278 -18.69 -1.91 23.50
N GLU A 279 -17.39 -2.12 23.69
CA GLU A 279 -16.39 -1.07 23.51
C GLU A 279 -16.27 -0.64 22.04
N ILE A 280 -16.25 -1.59 21.09
CA ILE A 280 -16.25 -1.30 19.66
C ILE A 280 -17.51 -0.49 19.28
N HIS A 281 -18.68 -0.89 19.76
CA HIS A 281 -19.93 -0.14 19.53
C HIS A 281 -19.85 1.26 20.14
N SER A 282 -19.26 1.43 21.32
CA SER A 282 -19.06 2.76 21.90
C SER A 282 -18.21 3.66 21.01
N ILE A 283 -17.11 3.13 20.45
CA ILE A 283 -16.25 3.87 19.52
C ILE A 283 -17.04 4.25 18.25
N ILE A 284 -17.70 3.29 17.61
CA ILE A 284 -18.46 3.54 16.38
C ILE A 284 -19.58 4.58 16.61
N ASN A 285 -20.25 4.50 17.76
CA ASN A 285 -21.32 5.42 18.12
C ASN A 285 -20.82 6.85 18.39
N ASN A 286 -19.59 7.05 18.86
CA ASN A 286 -19.00 8.39 19.03
C ASN A 286 -18.91 9.12 17.68
N TRP A 287 -18.69 8.38 16.60
CA TRP A 287 -18.69 8.85 15.22
C TRP A 287 -20.06 8.77 14.54
N LYS A 288 -21.14 8.58 15.31
CA LYS A 288 -22.54 8.50 14.84
C LYS A 288 -22.77 7.43 13.77
N CYS A 289 -21.94 6.39 13.72
CA CYS A 289 -21.97 5.34 12.69
C CYS A 289 -21.85 5.87 11.26
N ASP A 290 -21.27 7.07 11.06
CA ASP A 290 -21.20 7.70 9.75
C ASP A 290 -20.19 6.98 8.83
N PRO A 291 -20.62 6.48 7.65
CA PRO A 291 -19.77 5.77 6.71
C PRO A 291 -18.55 6.57 6.20
N GLU A 292 -18.54 7.88 6.29
CA GLU A 292 -17.41 8.71 5.83
C GLU A 292 -16.25 8.73 6.84
N TYR A 293 -16.50 8.41 8.11
CA TYR A 293 -15.51 8.46 9.20
C TYR A 293 -14.92 7.08 9.57
N VAL A 294 -14.95 6.14 8.63
CA VAL A 294 -14.55 4.75 8.91
C VAL A 294 -13.06 4.62 9.17
N ILE A 295 -12.23 5.48 8.58
CA ILE A 295 -10.78 5.49 8.84
C ILE A 295 -10.53 5.90 10.29
N GLU A 296 -11.20 6.95 10.77
CA GLU A 296 -11.12 7.47 12.12
C GLU A 296 -11.63 6.44 13.15
N MET A 297 -12.77 5.81 12.88
CA MET A 297 -13.25 4.70 13.72
C MET A 297 -12.23 3.55 13.80
N MET A 298 -11.57 3.22 12.68
CA MET A 298 -10.53 2.19 12.63
C MET A 298 -9.26 2.60 13.40
N GLN A 299 -8.91 3.90 13.40
CA GLN A 299 -7.82 4.45 14.20
C GLN A 299 -8.13 4.31 15.70
N ASP A 300 -9.31 4.74 16.15
CA ASP A 300 -9.73 4.64 17.56
C ASP A 300 -9.80 3.18 18.03
N ILE A 301 -10.33 2.28 17.19
CA ILE A 301 -10.36 0.83 17.48
C ILE A 301 -8.93 0.30 17.62
N GLN A 302 -8.03 0.64 16.70
CA GLN A 302 -6.65 0.20 16.79
C GLN A 302 -5.93 0.81 17.99
N GLU A 303 -6.17 2.07 18.34
CA GLU A 303 -5.57 2.68 19.54
C GLU A 303 -6.00 1.91 20.79
N ARG A 304 -7.28 1.53 20.87
CA ARG A 304 -7.82 0.77 22.00
C ARG A 304 -7.33 -0.66 22.06
N PHE A 305 -7.34 -1.38 20.93
CA PHE A 305 -7.11 -2.83 20.88
C PHE A 305 -5.74 -3.23 20.30
N ARG A 306 -4.92 -2.23 19.90
CA ARG A 306 -3.60 -2.36 19.25
C ARG A 306 -3.59 -3.07 17.89
N HIS A 307 -4.78 -3.38 17.37
CA HIS A 307 -5.00 -3.94 16.04
C HIS A 307 -6.48 -3.84 15.68
N ILE A 308 -6.79 -4.11 14.42
CA ILE A 308 -8.15 -4.19 13.91
C ILE A 308 -8.52 -5.67 13.80
N SER A 309 -9.29 -6.14 14.78
CA SER A 309 -9.75 -7.54 14.83
C SER A 309 -10.79 -7.82 13.73
N LYS A 310 -10.98 -9.10 13.41
CA LYS A 310 -12.07 -9.52 12.50
C LYS A 310 -13.44 -9.10 13.06
N THR A 311 -13.62 -9.19 14.39
CA THR A 311 -14.82 -8.72 15.08
C THR A 311 -15.05 -7.24 14.83
N ALA A 312 -14.02 -6.40 14.95
CA ALA A 312 -14.12 -4.97 14.66
C ALA A 312 -14.55 -4.68 13.22
N ILE A 313 -13.98 -5.38 12.22
CA ILE A 313 -14.40 -5.25 10.82
C ILE A 313 -15.87 -5.66 10.63
N ASP A 314 -16.29 -6.74 11.29
CA ASP A 314 -17.66 -7.25 11.20
C ASP A 314 -18.67 -6.26 11.81
N GLU A 315 -18.35 -5.67 12.96
CA GLU A 315 -19.18 -4.66 13.62
C GLU A 315 -19.21 -3.34 12.85
N LEU A 316 -18.06 -2.87 12.33
CA LEU A 316 -18.00 -1.70 11.45
C LEU A 316 -18.89 -1.88 10.22
N CYS A 317 -18.81 -3.04 9.56
CA CYS A 317 -19.65 -3.36 8.41
C CYS A 317 -21.14 -3.32 8.78
N SER A 318 -21.50 -3.93 9.92
CA SER A 318 -22.90 -3.99 10.36
C SER A 318 -23.46 -2.62 10.75
N LYS A 319 -22.64 -1.72 11.31
CA LYS A 319 -23.09 -0.44 11.87
C LYS A 319 -23.05 0.70 10.86
N THR A 320 -22.03 0.73 10.00
CA THR A 320 -21.82 1.81 9.01
C THR A 320 -22.39 1.47 7.63
N GLY A 321 -22.70 0.19 7.37
CA GLY A 321 -23.15 -0.29 6.07
C GLY A 321 -22.05 -0.41 5.01
N LYS A 322 -20.79 -0.05 5.31
CA LYS A 322 -19.67 -0.21 4.37
C LYS A 322 -19.35 -1.70 4.17
N PRO A 323 -19.16 -2.17 2.92
CA PRO A 323 -18.86 -3.57 2.66
C PRO A 323 -17.55 -4.03 3.33
N LYS A 324 -17.53 -5.24 3.91
CA LYS A 324 -16.31 -5.82 4.51
C LYS A 324 -15.09 -5.78 3.59
N ALA A 325 -15.29 -6.02 2.29
CA ALA A 325 -14.20 -5.97 1.31
C ALA A 325 -13.55 -4.57 1.23
N HIS A 326 -14.35 -3.51 1.38
CA HIS A 326 -13.87 -2.13 1.43
C HIS A 326 -13.13 -1.84 2.75
N LEU A 327 -13.65 -2.31 3.88
CA LEU A 327 -12.99 -2.18 5.18
C LEU A 327 -11.63 -2.90 5.21
N TYR A 328 -11.57 -4.11 4.66
CA TYR A 328 -10.31 -4.85 4.49
C TYR A 328 -9.36 -4.15 3.52
N HIS A 329 -9.87 -3.54 2.44
CA HIS A 329 -9.04 -2.74 1.55
C HIS A 329 -8.39 -1.58 2.29
N ILE A 330 -9.14 -0.82 3.09
CA ILE A 330 -8.61 0.27 3.93
C ILE A 330 -7.56 -0.28 4.91
N ALA A 331 -7.90 -1.33 5.67
CA ALA A 331 -7.00 -1.92 6.68
C ALA A 331 -5.69 -2.49 6.10
N THR A 332 -5.69 -2.88 4.82
CA THR A 332 -4.51 -3.46 4.16
C THR A 332 -3.76 -2.46 3.28
N PHE A 333 -4.41 -1.37 2.85
CA PHE A 333 -3.79 -0.32 2.05
C PHE A 333 -2.93 0.62 2.90
N TYR A 334 -3.45 1.10 4.03
CA TYR A 334 -2.71 1.99 4.92
C TYR A 334 -1.78 1.19 5.84
N LYS A 335 -0.46 1.41 5.73
CA LYS A 335 0.54 0.79 6.61
C LYS A 335 0.38 1.12 8.09
N ALA A 336 -0.32 2.21 8.41
CA ALA A 336 -0.63 2.57 9.79
C ALA A 336 -1.59 1.58 10.45
N PHE A 337 -2.43 0.87 9.67
CA PHE A 337 -3.32 -0.14 10.20
C PHE A 337 -2.64 -1.51 10.26
N SER A 338 -3.01 -2.28 11.30
CA SER A 338 -2.55 -3.63 11.52
C SER A 338 -3.73 -4.54 11.80
N LEU A 339 -3.83 -5.61 11.02
CA LEU A 339 -4.75 -6.73 11.29
C LEU A 339 -4.18 -7.72 12.31
N ALA A 340 -2.89 -7.60 12.63
CA ALA A 340 -2.21 -8.41 13.64
C ALA A 340 -1.97 -7.59 14.93
N PRO A 341 -2.03 -8.21 16.11
CA PRO A 341 -1.71 -7.55 17.38
C PRO A 341 -0.33 -6.87 17.34
N LYS A 342 -0.30 -5.57 17.62
CA LYS A 342 0.93 -4.82 17.85
C LYS A 342 1.29 -4.83 19.33
N GLY A 343 2.59 -4.86 19.60
CA GLY A 343 3.14 -4.68 20.94
C GLY A 343 2.81 -3.31 21.53
N GLU A 344 2.96 -3.15 22.85
CA GLU A 344 2.70 -1.90 23.57
C GLU A 344 3.47 -0.71 22.98
N THR A 345 4.72 -0.93 22.56
CA THR A 345 5.59 0.10 22.00
C THR A 345 6.05 -0.29 20.60
N ILE A 346 5.90 0.60 19.63
CA ILE A 346 6.38 0.38 18.26
C ILE A 346 7.78 0.99 18.10
N VAL A 347 8.74 0.19 17.63
CA VAL A 347 10.11 0.59 17.29
C VAL A 347 10.22 0.71 15.77
N GLN A 348 10.43 1.92 15.28
CA GLN A 348 10.54 2.22 13.85
C GLN A 348 11.95 2.68 13.51
N VAL A 349 12.67 1.93 12.68
CA VAL A 349 14.00 2.28 12.19
C VAL A 349 13.88 2.91 10.81
N CYS A 350 14.42 4.12 10.65
CA CYS A 350 14.38 4.83 9.38
C CYS A 350 15.39 4.25 8.38
N MET A 351 14.90 3.88 7.20
CA MET A 351 15.69 3.34 6.09
C MET A 351 15.84 4.33 4.94
N GLY A 352 15.46 5.59 5.15
CA GLY A 352 15.59 6.64 4.13
C GLY A 352 17.04 6.92 3.77
N THR A 353 17.27 7.51 2.59
CA THR A 353 18.60 7.65 1.97
C THR A 353 19.67 8.17 2.94
N ALA A 354 19.39 9.24 3.68
CA ALA A 354 20.35 9.80 4.64
C ALA A 354 20.67 8.84 5.80
N CYS A 355 19.69 8.08 6.29
CA CYS A 355 19.88 7.08 7.34
C CYS A 355 20.62 5.84 6.80
N HIS A 356 20.27 5.40 5.59
CA HIS A 356 20.90 4.28 4.91
C HIS A 356 22.40 4.52 4.69
N VAL A 357 22.77 5.68 4.13
CA VAL A 357 24.17 6.07 3.91
C VAL A 357 24.96 6.11 5.24
N LYS A 358 24.30 6.51 6.33
CA LYS A 358 24.89 6.51 7.68
C LYS A 358 24.81 5.15 8.40
N GLY A 359 24.41 4.08 7.72
CA GLY A 359 24.49 2.71 8.22
C GLY A 359 23.26 2.21 8.99
N SER A 360 22.05 2.71 8.72
CA SER A 360 20.83 2.30 9.43
C SER A 360 20.51 0.80 9.34
N ALA A 361 20.98 0.09 8.30
CA ALA A 361 20.86 -1.37 8.22
C ALA A 361 21.50 -2.07 9.44
N LYS A 362 22.67 -1.63 9.88
CA LYS A 362 23.34 -2.19 11.08
C LYS A 362 22.57 -1.89 12.36
N ILE A 363 21.83 -0.79 12.40
CA ILE A 363 20.99 -0.41 13.53
C ILE A 363 19.78 -1.34 13.58
N LEU A 364 19.13 -1.56 12.43
CA LEU A 364 18.01 -2.50 12.31
C LEU A 364 18.44 -3.91 12.73
N ASP A 365 19.56 -4.42 12.22
CA ASP A 365 20.12 -5.73 12.60
C ASP A 365 20.36 -5.83 14.12
N SER A 366 20.80 -4.73 14.75
CA SER A 366 20.99 -4.68 16.19
C SER A 366 19.67 -4.77 16.96
N PHE A 367 18.63 -4.07 16.52
CA PHE A 367 17.28 -4.19 17.09
C PHE A 367 16.69 -5.58 16.89
N GLU A 368 16.85 -6.20 15.72
CA GLU A 368 16.38 -7.57 15.47
C GLU A 368 17.02 -8.57 16.44
N ARG A 369 18.33 -8.42 16.67
CA ARG A 369 19.08 -9.29 17.59
C ARG A 369 18.70 -9.07 19.05
N VAL A 370 18.53 -7.83 19.50
CA VAL A 370 18.20 -7.50 20.90
C VAL A 370 16.76 -7.87 21.24
N LEU A 371 15.82 -7.62 20.33
CA LEU A 371 14.40 -7.94 20.54
C LEU A 371 14.05 -9.41 20.24
N GLY A 372 14.95 -10.14 19.55
CA GLY A 372 14.71 -11.54 19.16
C GLY A 372 13.64 -11.71 18.08
N VAL A 373 13.28 -10.64 17.36
CA VAL A 373 12.24 -10.63 16.32
C VAL A 373 12.77 -10.05 15.01
N LYS A 374 12.16 -10.44 13.89
CA LYS A 374 12.45 -9.82 12.58
C LYS A 374 11.60 -8.59 12.35
N THR A 375 12.06 -7.73 11.44
CA THR A 375 11.28 -6.59 10.96
C THR A 375 9.88 -7.03 10.52
N GLY A 376 8.86 -6.32 11.02
CA GLY A 376 7.44 -6.62 10.80
C GLY A 376 6.80 -7.51 11.86
N GLN A 377 7.56 -8.00 12.84
CA GLN A 377 7.07 -8.87 13.90
C GLN A 377 6.94 -8.15 15.25
N THR A 378 6.17 -8.78 16.15
CA THR A 378 5.96 -8.37 17.54
C THR A 378 6.64 -9.39 18.45
N THR A 379 7.24 -8.94 19.56
CA THR A 379 7.84 -9.80 20.58
C THR A 379 6.79 -10.69 21.25
N GLU A 380 7.19 -11.88 21.73
CA GLU A 380 6.27 -12.86 22.34
C GLU A 380 5.54 -12.31 23.58
N ASP A 381 6.18 -11.40 24.31
CA ASP A 381 5.63 -10.70 25.47
C ASP A 381 4.65 -9.57 25.09
N ASN A 382 4.39 -9.34 23.79
CA ASN A 382 3.59 -8.24 23.24
C ASN A 382 4.04 -6.85 23.71
N LYS A 383 5.32 -6.69 24.04
CA LYS A 383 5.86 -5.41 24.50
C LYS A 383 6.35 -4.54 23.35
N TYR A 384 7.04 -5.11 22.36
CA TYR A 384 7.64 -4.35 21.26
C TYR A 384 7.20 -4.87 19.89
N SER A 385 6.93 -3.97 18.95
CA SER A 385 6.85 -4.29 17.51
C SER A 385 8.01 -3.63 16.78
N LEU A 386 8.71 -4.36 15.90
CA LEU A 386 9.83 -3.80 15.14
C LEU A 386 9.43 -3.52 13.70
N GLU A 387 9.68 -2.31 13.21
CA GLU A 387 9.34 -1.87 11.85
C GLU A 387 10.50 -1.14 11.19
N ALA A 388 10.67 -1.37 9.89
CA ALA A 388 11.52 -0.56 9.03
C ALA A 388 10.63 0.39 8.21
N VAL A 389 10.90 1.68 8.31
CA VAL A 389 10.11 2.73 7.65
C VAL A 389 10.93 3.46 6.61
N ALA A 390 10.28 3.92 5.54
CA ALA A 390 10.97 4.58 4.43
C ALA A 390 11.60 5.92 4.86
N CYS A 391 10.87 6.75 5.62
CA CYS A 391 11.37 8.03 6.11
C CYS A 391 10.63 8.41 7.41
N LEU A 392 11.34 9.05 8.34
CA LEU A 392 10.76 9.67 9.55
C LEU A 392 10.81 11.21 9.48
N GLY A 393 11.14 11.78 8.32
CA GLY A 393 11.24 13.23 8.11
C GLY A 393 12.33 13.94 8.93
N ALA A 394 13.25 13.25 9.60
CA ALA A 394 14.23 13.87 10.49
C ALA A 394 15.68 13.73 9.96
N CYS A 395 15.88 13.92 8.66
CA CYS A 395 17.14 13.63 7.99
C CYS A 395 18.35 14.44 8.50
N SER A 396 18.12 15.63 9.06
CA SER A 396 19.18 16.47 9.65
C SER A 396 19.87 15.83 10.87
N ILE A 397 19.22 14.86 11.52
CA ILE A 397 19.74 14.11 12.67
C ILE A 397 19.90 12.62 12.37
N ALA A 398 20.03 12.23 11.11
CA ALA A 398 20.21 10.82 10.73
C ALA A 398 21.48 10.18 11.33
N PRO A 399 21.50 8.87 11.65
CA PRO A 399 20.39 7.91 11.57
C PRO A 399 19.30 8.13 12.63
N VAL A 400 18.05 7.86 12.26
CA VAL A 400 16.87 8.13 13.10
C VAL A 400 16.14 6.83 13.46
N VAL A 401 15.76 6.69 14.72
CA VAL A 401 14.87 5.65 15.23
C VAL A 401 13.75 6.30 16.03
N LYS A 402 12.51 5.85 15.86
CA LYS A 402 11.37 6.25 16.69
C LYS A 402 10.96 5.06 17.58
N ILE A 403 10.79 5.27 18.88
CA ILE A 403 10.32 4.24 19.82
C ILE A 403 9.11 4.82 20.56
N GLY A 404 7.93 4.25 20.32
CA GLY A 404 6.67 4.86 20.75
C GLY A 404 6.52 6.23 20.08
N ASP A 405 6.35 7.28 20.89
CA ASP A 405 6.31 8.67 20.40
C ASP A 405 7.69 9.34 20.34
N GLU A 406 8.72 8.75 20.93
CA GLU A 406 10.02 9.40 21.06
C GLU A 406 10.87 9.21 19.80
N VAL A 407 11.45 10.30 19.31
CA VAL A 407 12.36 10.31 18.15
C VAL A 407 13.81 10.48 18.62
N PHE A 408 14.66 9.54 18.23
CA PHE A 408 16.09 9.52 18.53
C PHE A 408 16.90 9.78 17.27
N GLY A 409 17.78 10.79 17.32
CA GLY A 409 18.72 11.11 16.25
C GLY A 409 20.15 10.63 16.55
N ASN A 410 21.00 10.62 15.52
CA ASN A 410 22.41 10.23 15.56
C ASN A 410 22.64 8.83 16.17
N VAL A 411 21.69 7.92 15.98
CA VAL A 411 21.69 6.58 16.59
C VAL A 411 22.81 5.72 16.00
N LYS A 412 23.52 4.97 16.85
CA LYS A 412 24.47 3.93 16.45
C LYS A 412 23.97 2.55 16.88
N ALA A 413 24.44 1.50 16.22
CA ALA A 413 24.03 0.12 16.51
C ALA A 413 24.27 -0.33 17.96
N LYS A 414 25.25 0.26 18.65
CA LYS A 414 25.55 -0.03 20.06
C LYS A 414 24.56 0.62 21.04
N ASP A 415 23.75 1.58 20.59
CA ASP A 415 22.87 2.35 21.47
C ASP A 415 21.52 1.63 21.70
N THR A 416 21.23 0.57 20.96
CA THR A 416 19.94 -0.16 20.94
C THR A 416 19.38 -0.49 22.33
N GLU A 417 20.15 -1.16 23.20
CA GLU A 417 19.68 -1.57 24.54
C GLU A 417 19.37 -0.35 25.42
N LYS A 418 20.27 0.64 25.41
CA LYS A 418 20.10 1.90 26.16
C LYS A 418 18.85 2.66 25.71
N LEU A 419 18.55 2.66 24.41
CA LEU A 419 17.37 3.33 23.86
C LEU A 419 16.08 2.66 24.32
N LEU A 420 16.02 1.32 24.32
CA LEU A 420 14.86 0.55 24.81
C LEU A 420 14.62 0.79 26.32
N GLU A 421 15.68 0.86 27.12
CA GLU A 421 15.56 1.19 28.55
C GLU A 421 15.07 2.62 28.80
N THR A 422 15.53 3.56 27.98
CA THR A 422 15.18 4.99 28.11
C THR A 422 13.70 5.21 27.76
N ALA A 423 13.25 4.68 26.63
CA ALA A 423 11.87 4.80 26.18
C ALA A 423 10.88 4.16 27.18
N GLY A 424 11.25 3.00 27.75
CA GLY A 424 10.43 2.30 28.76
C GLY A 424 10.24 3.07 30.09
N LYS A 425 11.10 4.05 30.39
CA LYS A 425 10.96 4.94 31.56
C LYS A 425 10.06 6.14 31.27
N THR A 426 10.06 6.67 30.04
CA THR A 426 9.25 7.84 29.69
C THR A 426 7.77 7.52 29.49
N GLU A 427 7.43 6.37 28.91
CA GLU A 427 6.03 5.94 28.75
C GLU A 427 5.27 5.86 30.09
N LYS A 428 5.96 5.46 31.18
CA LYS A 428 5.37 5.42 32.53
C LYS A 428 5.05 6.82 33.09
N LYS A 429 5.77 7.86 32.68
CA LYS A 429 5.50 9.26 33.09
C LYS A 429 4.35 9.88 32.28
N LYS A 430 4.21 9.54 30.99
CA LYS A 430 3.19 10.11 30.09
C LYS A 430 1.77 9.62 30.42
N LYS A 431 1.59 8.34 30.78
CA LYS A 431 0.29 7.77 31.18
C LYS A 431 -0.35 8.44 32.41
N THR A 432 0.39 9.26 33.15
CA THR A 432 -0.11 10.00 34.33
C THR A 432 -0.52 11.45 34.00
N ALA A 433 -0.24 11.96 32.79
CA ALA A 433 -0.32 13.39 32.47
C ALA A 433 -1.51 13.80 31.57
N GLU A 434 -2.26 12.89 30.97
CA GLU A 434 -3.34 13.25 30.04
C GLU A 434 -4.74 13.16 30.66
N LYS A 435 -5.22 14.31 31.12
CA LYS A 435 -6.64 14.72 31.11
C LYS A 435 -6.71 16.24 31.29
N THR A 436 -6.37 16.99 30.25
CA THR A 436 -6.64 18.42 30.20
C THR A 436 -7.90 18.63 29.39
N THR A 437 -9.00 18.93 30.08
CA THR A 437 -10.27 19.30 29.47
C THR A 437 -10.12 20.64 28.75
N SER A 438 -10.20 20.60 27.41
CA SER A 438 -10.30 21.79 26.56
C SER A 438 -11.49 22.65 27.02
N LYS A 439 -11.21 23.78 27.69
CA LYS A 439 -12.22 24.83 27.93
C LYS A 439 -12.64 25.38 26.57
N LYS A 440 -13.94 25.46 26.30
CA LYS A 440 -14.48 26.19 25.13
C LYS A 440 -13.91 27.62 25.16
N SER A 441 -13.09 27.98 24.17
CA SER A 441 -12.60 29.36 24.03
C SER A 441 -13.76 30.28 23.64
N ALA A 442 -13.72 31.51 24.13
CA ALA A 442 -14.67 32.54 23.72
C ALA A 442 -14.44 32.89 22.24
N ARG A 443 -15.51 33.21 21.50
CA ARG A 443 -15.39 33.68 20.11
C ARG A 443 -14.73 35.06 20.11
N ILE A 444 -13.64 35.20 19.35
CA ILE A 444 -12.86 36.44 19.20
C ILE A 444 -13.47 37.26 18.05
N SER A 445 -13.61 38.57 18.22
CA SER A 445 -14.06 39.49 17.17
C SER A 445 -12.90 40.18 16.45
N SER A 446 -13.17 40.88 15.33
CA SER A 446 -12.15 41.65 14.59
C SER A 446 -11.45 42.70 15.44
N ASP A 447 -12.17 43.29 16.40
CA ASP A 447 -11.69 44.40 17.23
C ASP A 447 -10.83 43.89 18.39
N ASP A 448 -10.94 42.60 18.72
CA ASP A 448 -10.14 41.97 19.75
C ASP A 448 -8.71 41.67 19.28
N LEU A 449 -8.49 41.53 17.97
CA LEU A 449 -7.15 41.34 17.39
C LEU A 449 -6.21 42.50 17.75
N GLU A 450 -6.68 43.75 17.65
CA GLU A 450 -5.86 44.94 17.95
C GLU A 450 -5.55 45.06 19.44
N LYS A 451 -6.48 44.64 20.30
CA LYS A 451 -6.25 44.56 21.76
C LYS A 451 -5.20 43.52 22.10
N ILE A 452 -5.27 42.34 21.49
CA ILE A 452 -4.29 41.26 21.68
C ILE A 452 -2.91 41.73 21.21
N VAL A 453 -2.81 42.34 20.03
CA VAL A 453 -1.54 42.91 19.53
C VAL A 453 -0.94 43.91 20.53
N SER A 454 -1.77 44.79 21.09
CA SER A 454 -1.31 45.81 22.05
C SER A 454 -0.86 45.17 23.37
N SER A 455 -1.66 44.25 23.90
CA SER A 455 -1.36 43.50 25.14
C SER A 455 -0.06 42.69 25.02
N GLU A 456 0.13 41.94 23.94
CA GLU A 456 1.34 41.13 23.74
C GLU A 456 2.59 41.98 23.55
N LYS A 457 2.48 43.14 22.89
CA LYS A 457 3.60 44.08 22.78
C LYS A 457 3.99 44.66 24.14
N GLU A 458 3.02 44.98 24.99
CA GLU A 458 3.28 45.45 26.36
C GLU A 458 3.92 44.36 27.22
N ILE A 459 3.43 43.11 27.12
CA ILE A 459 4.00 41.95 27.83
C ILE A 459 5.44 41.72 27.39
N ALA A 460 5.71 41.68 26.08
CA ALA A 460 7.06 41.49 25.55
C ALA A 460 8.02 42.63 25.96
N ALA A 461 7.55 43.88 25.99
CA ALA A 461 8.33 45.04 26.43
C ALA A 461 8.62 45.04 27.95
N GLY A 462 7.83 44.31 28.73
CA GLY A 462 8.01 44.17 30.18
C GLY A 462 9.23 43.34 30.59
N TYR A 463 9.76 42.50 29.68
CA TYR A 463 10.91 41.65 29.95
C TYR A 463 12.22 42.29 29.43
N LYS A 464 13.31 42.09 30.19
CA LYS A 464 14.67 42.49 29.77
C LYS A 464 15.15 41.63 28.60
N SER A 465 14.86 40.32 28.59
CA SER A 465 15.21 39.42 27.50
C SER A 465 14.30 38.19 27.44
N MET A 466 14.13 37.64 26.24
CA MET A 466 13.39 36.39 26.02
C MET A 466 14.34 35.30 25.54
N LEU A 467 14.28 34.13 26.18
CA LEU A 467 15.06 32.95 25.84
C LEU A 467 14.21 32.04 24.95
N MET A 468 14.44 32.12 23.65
CA MET A 468 13.72 31.35 22.63
C MET A 468 14.40 29.98 22.48
N VAL A 469 13.81 28.95 23.08
CA VAL A 469 14.35 27.58 23.10
C VAL A 469 13.75 26.79 21.94
N CYS A 470 14.59 26.21 21.08
CA CYS A 470 14.11 25.40 19.97
C CYS A 470 13.55 24.06 20.48
N THR A 471 12.26 23.83 20.28
CA THR A 471 11.53 22.59 20.62
C THR A 471 11.01 21.86 19.38
N GLY A 472 11.54 22.16 18.19
CA GLY A 472 11.33 21.31 17.00
C GLY A 472 11.99 19.93 17.13
N THR A 473 11.54 18.96 16.32
CA THR A 473 11.89 17.53 16.44
C THR A 473 13.39 17.27 16.66
N GLY A 474 14.27 17.96 15.92
CA GLY A 474 15.73 17.81 16.04
C GLY A 474 16.26 18.18 17.42
N CYS A 475 15.83 19.31 18.00
CA CYS A 475 16.27 19.72 19.33
C CYS A 475 15.61 18.90 20.43
N VAL A 476 14.36 18.46 20.25
CA VAL A 476 13.68 17.56 21.20
C VAL A 476 14.43 16.24 21.33
N SER A 477 14.90 15.66 20.22
CA SER A 477 15.74 14.46 20.25
C SER A 477 17.04 14.66 21.04
N ALA A 478 17.51 15.91 21.14
CA ALA A 478 18.68 16.34 21.90
C ALA A 478 18.32 16.93 23.29
N LYS A 479 17.09 16.69 23.79
CA LYS A 479 16.57 17.14 25.11
C LYS A 479 16.16 18.62 25.20
N GLY A 480 15.70 19.22 24.10
CA GLY A 480 15.24 20.61 24.06
C GLY A 480 14.14 20.97 25.08
N PHE A 481 13.15 20.10 25.32
CA PHE A 481 12.13 20.33 26.35
C PHE A 481 12.74 20.35 27.77
N ASP A 482 13.64 19.42 28.08
CA ASP A 482 14.32 19.38 29.37
C ASP A 482 15.14 20.66 29.62
N ILE A 483 15.75 21.22 28.56
CA ILE A 483 16.48 22.49 28.59
C ILE A 483 15.54 23.66 28.89
N ARG A 484 14.40 23.75 28.17
CA ARG A 484 13.36 24.77 28.41
C ARG A 484 12.87 24.72 29.85
N ASP A 485 12.49 23.53 30.32
CA ASP A 485 11.92 23.37 31.66
C ASP A 485 12.96 23.65 32.75
N SER A 486 14.23 23.29 32.52
CA SER A 486 15.33 23.63 33.42
C SER A 486 15.60 25.13 33.47
N LEU A 487 15.55 25.84 32.34
CA LEU A 487 15.66 27.31 32.30
C LEU A 487 14.55 27.97 33.12
N ILE A 488 13.31 27.52 32.94
CA ILE A 488 12.16 28.02 33.70
C ILE A 488 12.37 27.82 35.21
N SER A 489 12.81 26.63 35.64
CA SER A 489 13.07 26.33 37.05
C SER A 489 14.14 27.24 37.63
N VAL A 490 15.29 27.36 36.95
CA VAL A 490 16.43 28.14 37.44
C VAL A 490 16.13 29.65 37.47
N ILE A 491 15.42 30.17 36.47
CA ILE A 491 15.00 31.59 36.46
C ILE A 491 14.08 31.89 37.64
N ARG A 492 13.12 30.99 37.93
CA ARG A 492 12.22 31.10 39.08
C ARG A 492 12.97 31.00 40.41
N GLU A 493 13.89 30.04 40.54
CA GLU A 493 14.73 29.87 41.74
C GLU A 493 15.57 31.12 42.05
N LYS A 494 15.99 31.85 41.01
CA LYS A 494 16.74 33.10 41.15
C LYS A 494 15.87 34.36 41.22
N GLY A 495 14.54 34.23 41.16
CA GLY A 495 13.60 35.36 41.20
C GLY A 495 13.67 36.29 39.99
N LEU A 496 14.15 35.79 38.86
CA LEU A 496 14.40 36.55 37.62
C LEU A 496 13.24 36.49 36.62
N GLU A 497 12.11 35.94 37.03
CA GLU A 497 10.90 35.71 36.22
C GLU A 497 10.21 36.99 35.71
N LYS A 498 10.52 38.15 36.28
CA LYS A 498 10.05 39.45 35.78
C LYS A 498 10.96 40.02 34.68
N ASP A 499 12.22 39.60 34.66
CA ASP A 499 13.22 40.11 33.73
C ASP A 499 13.39 39.18 32.52
N PHE A 500 13.18 37.87 32.71
CA PHE A 500 13.41 36.86 31.67
C PHE A 500 12.20 35.97 31.44
N LEU A 501 11.77 35.88 30.18
CA LEU A 501 10.75 34.95 29.73
C LEU A 501 11.40 33.81 28.92
N VAL A 502 11.03 32.56 29.21
CA VAL A 502 11.47 31.39 28.43
C VAL A 502 10.33 30.93 27.55
N VAL A 503 10.58 30.83 26.25
CA VAL A 503 9.56 30.49 25.25
C VAL A 503 10.00 29.25 24.47
N GLY A 504 9.14 28.25 24.39
CA GLY A 504 9.32 27.12 23.48
C GLY A 504 9.01 27.58 22.05
N THR A 505 9.90 27.31 21.11
CA THR A 505 9.73 27.70 19.70
C THR A 505 9.80 26.50 18.78
N GLY A 506 9.27 26.63 17.57
CA GLY A 506 9.41 25.58 16.55
C GLY A 506 10.85 25.36 16.08
N CYS A 507 10.98 24.66 14.95
CA CYS A 507 12.28 24.30 14.40
C CYS A 507 13.09 25.53 13.97
N ASN A 508 14.25 25.78 14.58
CA ASN A 508 15.14 26.89 14.18
C ASN A 508 15.90 26.60 12.86
N GLY A 509 15.92 25.35 12.38
CA GLY A 509 16.47 24.95 11.07
C GLY A 509 17.92 24.47 11.09
N PHE A 510 18.75 24.89 12.06
CA PHE A 510 20.14 24.40 12.20
C PHE A 510 20.24 23.18 13.13
N CYS A 511 19.42 22.15 12.86
CA CYS A 511 19.19 21.02 13.79
C CYS A 511 20.46 20.26 14.21
N ALA A 512 21.51 20.26 13.38
CA ALA A 512 22.78 19.61 13.71
C ALA A 512 23.51 20.25 14.92
N MET A 513 23.17 21.50 15.26
CA MET A 513 23.74 22.24 16.38
C MET A 513 22.78 22.33 17.59
N GLY A 514 21.69 21.55 17.58
CA GLY A 514 20.74 21.46 18.69
C GLY A 514 21.34 20.86 19.98
N PRO A 515 20.78 21.17 21.17
CA PRO A 515 19.71 22.13 21.43
C PRO A 515 20.14 23.60 21.22
N ILE A 516 19.23 24.40 20.65
CA ILE A 516 19.47 25.82 20.33
C ILE A 516 18.68 26.70 21.30
N VAL A 517 19.33 27.77 21.79
CA VAL A 517 18.68 28.86 22.54
C VAL A 517 19.07 30.19 21.87
N VAL A 518 18.09 30.99 21.50
CA VAL A 518 18.31 32.34 20.95
C VAL A 518 17.78 33.36 21.93
N VAL A 519 18.62 34.32 22.31
CA VAL A 519 18.23 35.40 23.21
C VAL A 519 17.72 36.59 22.38
N GLN A 520 16.48 37.00 22.63
CA GLN A 520 15.86 38.17 22.02
C GLN A 520 15.79 39.32 23.04
N PRO A 521 16.01 40.58 22.63
CA PRO A 521 16.19 41.07 21.26
C PRO A 521 17.66 41.08 20.77
N SER A 522 18.64 40.67 21.57
CA SER A 522 20.07 40.76 21.21
C SER A 522 20.46 39.93 19.98
N GLY A 523 19.70 38.86 19.70
CA GLY A 523 19.96 37.91 18.63
C GLY A 523 21.08 36.91 18.95
N THR A 524 21.51 36.82 20.22
CA THR A 524 22.61 35.95 20.65
C THR A 524 22.23 34.49 20.46
N PHE A 525 23.04 33.73 19.71
CA PHE A 525 22.78 32.35 19.32
C PHE A 525 23.65 31.38 20.11
N TYR A 526 23.02 30.54 20.95
CA TYR A 526 23.67 29.46 21.67
C TYR A 526 23.35 28.10 21.06
N GLN A 527 24.37 27.26 20.96
CA GLN A 527 24.29 25.93 20.37
C GLN A 527 24.73 24.83 21.35
N LYS A 528 24.23 23.61 21.10
CA LYS A 528 24.56 22.40 21.87
C LYS A 528 24.40 22.58 23.39
N VAL A 529 23.43 23.38 23.81
CA VAL A 529 23.20 23.71 25.23
C VAL A 529 22.83 22.44 25.99
N GLN A 530 23.49 22.19 27.11
CA GLN A 530 23.25 21.06 27.99
C GLN A 530 22.69 21.50 29.35
N LYS A 531 22.12 20.55 30.08
CA LYS A 531 21.45 20.83 31.37
C LYS A 531 22.40 21.43 32.42
N ASN A 532 23.68 21.06 32.40
CA ASN A 532 24.72 21.62 33.28
C ASN A 532 25.13 23.05 32.90
N ASP A 533 24.84 23.51 31.67
CA ASP A 533 25.16 24.87 31.22
C ASP A 533 24.12 25.90 31.70
N ILE A 534 22.94 25.44 32.14
CA ILE A 534 21.76 26.30 32.42
C ILE A 534 22.03 27.32 33.53
N ALA A 535 22.69 26.90 34.60
CA ALA A 535 22.99 27.79 35.72
C ALA A 535 23.95 28.92 35.28
N GLU A 536 25.05 28.57 34.61
CA GLU A 536 26.03 29.52 34.06
C GLU A 536 25.39 30.47 33.04
N LEU A 537 24.52 29.94 32.18
CA LEU A 537 23.81 30.73 31.18
C LEU A 537 22.90 31.78 31.84
N VAL A 538 22.10 31.39 32.82
CA VAL A 538 21.21 32.32 33.54
C VAL A 538 22.02 33.36 34.33
N ASP A 539 23.11 32.95 34.99
CA ASP A 539 24.00 33.88 35.72
C ASP A 539 24.64 34.91 34.78
N SER A 540 25.18 34.46 33.66
CA SER A 540 25.80 35.34 32.67
C SER A 540 24.78 36.32 32.08
N LEU A 541 23.57 35.87 31.77
CA LEU A 541 22.50 36.73 31.25
C LEU A 541 22.02 37.77 32.28
N ALA A 542 21.93 37.40 33.56
CA ALA A 542 21.60 38.35 34.64
C ALA A 542 22.64 39.48 34.72
N GLU A 543 23.92 39.15 34.56
CA GLU A 543 25.04 40.09 34.51
C GLU A 543 25.20 40.84 33.16
N GLY A 544 24.42 40.47 32.13
CA GLY A 544 24.52 41.05 30.78
C GLY A 544 25.75 40.60 29.99
N LYS A 545 26.32 39.43 30.32
CA LYS A 545 27.46 38.81 29.63
C LYS A 545 27.01 37.65 28.74
N VAL A 546 27.86 37.31 27.76
CA VAL A 546 27.67 36.16 26.87
C VAL A 546 28.54 34.98 27.28
N VAL A 547 28.06 33.76 27.06
CA VAL A 547 28.80 32.53 27.33
C VAL A 547 29.54 32.09 26.06
N GLU A 548 30.77 32.56 25.88
CA GLU A 548 31.52 32.41 24.62
C GLU A 548 31.66 30.95 24.14
N ARG A 549 31.86 30.00 25.07
CA ARG A 549 32.03 28.57 24.74
C ARG A 549 30.79 27.94 24.09
N LEU A 550 29.61 28.55 24.25
CA LEU A 550 28.34 28.06 23.71
C LEU A 550 27.97 28.75 22.38
N LEU A 551 28.76 29.72 21.93
CA LEU A 551 28.53 30.42 20.66
C LEU A 551 28.86 29.53 19.45
N HIS A 552 28.39 29.94 18.28
CA HIS A 552 28.71 29.24 17.04
C HIS A 552 30.15 29.52 16.61
N THR A 553 30.90 28.46 16.26
CA THR A 553 32.20 28.59 15.62
C THR A 553 32.08 28.06 14.20
N ASP A 554 32.34 28.91 13.21
CA ASP A 554 32.30 28.54 11.80
C ASP A 554 33.41 27.51 11.52
N PRO A 555 33.08 26.31 10.99
CA PRO A 555 34.04 25.22 10.85
C PRO A 555 35.10 25.46 9.74
N VAL A 556 34.89 26.47 8.88
CA VAL A 556 35.80 26.78 7.77
C VAL A 556 36.74 27.92 8.15
N SER A 557 36.19 29.01 8.70
CA SER A 557 36.95 30.21 9.05
C SER A 557 37.47 30.22 10.49
N GLY A 558 36.90 29.39 11.38
CA GLY A 558 37.20 29.41 12.81
C GLY A 558 36.65 30.62 13.56
N ALA A 559 35.90 31.50 12.90
CA ALA A 559 35.31 32.68 13.51
C ALA A 559 34.21 32.29 14.51
N VAL A 560 34.17 32.98 15.66
CA VAL A 560 33.11 32.83 16.65
C VAL A 560 32.05 33.89 16.38
N ASN A 561 30.80 33.46 16.16
CA ASN A 561 29.67 34.33 15.90
C ASN A 561 28.77 34.40 17.13
N GLU A 562 28.58 35.61 17.67
CA GLU A 562 27.63 35.85 18.76
C GLU A 562 26.19 35.85 18.24
N LYS A 563 25.93 36.60 17.17
CA LYS A 563 24.57 36.80 16.65
C LYS A 563 24.21 35.78 15.59
N MET A 564 22.94 35.40 15.59
CA MET A 564 22.36 34.48 14.61
C MET A 564 22.57 34.97 13.17
N ASP A 565 22.42 36.27 12.93
CA ASP A 565 22.55 36.89 11.60
C ASP A 565 23.99 36.89 11.06
N ASP A 566 24.99 36.75 11.93
CA ASP A 566 26.40 36.69 11.54
C ASP A 566 26.83 35.29 11.10
N ILE A 567 26.01 34.27 11.38
CA ILE A 567 26.31 32.88 11.04
C ILE A 567 26.08 32.69 9.54
N THR A 568 27.11 32.23 8.81
CA THR A 568 27.08 32.00 7.35
C THR A 568 25.87 31.15 6.90
N PHE A 569 25.45 30.20 7.73
CA PHE A 569 24.26 29.38 7.48
C PHE A 569 22.98 30.22 7.36
N PHE A 570 22.76 31.22 8.23
CA PHE A 570 21.53 32.03 8.28
C PHE A 570 21.62 33.32 7.45
N SER A 571 22.77 33.99 7.44
CA SER A 571 22.96 35.32 6.82
C SER A 571 22.52 35.45 5.36
N LYS A 572 22.54 34.35 4.60
CA LYS A 572 22.16 34.32 3.18
C LYS A 572 20.71 33.87 2.94
N GLN A 573 19.97 33.53 3.99
CA GLN A 573 18.61 33.00 3.87
C GLN A 573 17.58 34.14 3.93
N GLN A 574 16.63 34.13 2.99
CA GLN A 574 15.42 34.95 3.10
C GLN A 574 14.27 34.07 3.57
N LEU A 575 13.79 34.31 4.80
CA LEU A 575 12.72 33.53 5.41
C LEU A 575 11.36 34.10 5.01
N ILE A 576 10.62 33.37 4.16
CA ILE A 576 9.25 33.74 3.74
C ILE A 576 8.22 32.87 4.46
N ALA A 577 8.21 31.56 4.19
CA ALA A 577 7.30 30.61 4.84
C ALA A 577 7.63 30.44 6.34
N LEU A 578 8.90 30.58 6.71
CA LEU A 578 9.41 30.47 8.07
C LEU A 578 9.71 31.84 8.71
N ARG A 579 9.00 32.90 8.30
CA ARG A 579 9.23 34.28 8.78
C ARG A 579 9.07 34.47 10.29
N ASN A 580 8.30 33.59 10.96
CA ASN A 580 8.05 33.62 12.40
C ASN A 580 8.96 32.65 13.19
N LYS A 581 9.90 32.00 12.51
CA LYS A 581 10.77 30.98 13.10
C LYS A 581 11.61 31.51 14.25
N GLY A 582 11.46 30.89 15.42
CA GLY A 582 12.21 31.26 16.62
C GLY A 582 11.79 32.60 17.21
N LEU A 583 10.65 33.17 16.76
CA LEU A 583 10.13 34.47 17.22
C LEU A 583 8.78 34.35 17.92
N ILE A 584 8.06 33.24 17.74
CA ILE A 584 6.76 32.98 18.38
C ILE A 584 6.77 31.65 19.13
N ASP A 585 5.81 31.53 20.05
CA ASP A 585 5.43 30.26 20.62
C ASP A 585 4.36 29.65 19.70
N PRO A 586 4.61 28.50 19.06
CA PRO A 586 3.64 27.89 18.16
C PRO A 586 2.37 27.40 18.88
N GLU A 587 2.40 27.24 20.20
CA GLU A 587 1.24 26.83 21.02
C GLU A 587 0.43 28.03 21.54
N ASN A 588 0.91 29.27 21.33
CA ASN A 588 0.20 30.50 21.72
C ASN A 588 -0.29 31.29 20.50
N ILE A 589 -1.61 31.27 20.28
CA ILE A 589 -2.26 32.02 19.19
C ILE A 589 -2.00 33.54 19.26
N ASP A 590 -1.86 34.09 20.47
CA ASP A 590 -1.70 35.54 20.66
C ASP A 590 -0.36 36.02 20.10
N HIS A 591 0.69 35.19 20.16
CA HIS A 591 1.99 35.51 19.54
C HIS A 591 1.88 35.60 18.02
N TYR A 592 1.06 34.77 17.37
CA TYR A 592 0.81 34.86 15.93
C TYR A 592 0.04 36.14 15.57
N ILE A 593 -1.01 36.45 16.34
CA ILE A 593 -1.82 37.68 16.19
C ILE A 593 -0.95 38.93 16.36
N ALA A 594 -0.10 38.97 17.38
CA ALA A 594 0.81 40.08 17.67
C ALA A 594 1.76 40.41 16.50
N ARG A 595 2.03 39.43 15.63
CA ARG A 595 2.84 39.56 14.41
C ARG A 595 2.01 39.83 13.15
N GLY A 596 0.75 40.21 13.30
CA GLY A 596 -0.16 40.54 12.20
C GLY A 596 -0.91 39.32 11.64
N GLY A 597 -0.88 38.18 12.33
CA GLY A 597 -1.70 37.03 11.99
C GLY A 597 -3.19 37.35 12.00
N TYR A 598 -3.96 36.67 11.14
CA TYR A 598 -5.40 36.84 10.89
C TYR A 598 -5.84 38.20 10.33
N ALA A 599 -4.92 39.15 10.13
CA ALA A 599 -5.24 40.42 9.51
C ALA A 599 -5.66 40.25 8.04
N SER A 600 -5.06 39.30 7.32
CA SER A 600 -5.42 39.03 5.92
C SER A 600 -6.80 38.38 5.84
N LEU A 601 -7.07 37.41 6.73
CA LEU A 601 -8.39 36.79 6.83
C LEU A 601 -9.50 37.82 7.13
N ARG A 602 -9.25 38.76 8.06
CA ARG A 602 -10.16 39.88 8.35
C ARG A 602 -10.49 40.68 7.10
N ASN A 603 -9.48 41.03 6.30
CA ASN A 603 -9.65 41.81 5.08
C ASN A 603 -10.44 41.03 4.00
N VAL A 604 -10.11 39.75 3.80
CA VAL A 604 -10.78 38.88 2.82
C VAL A 604 -12.26 38.72 3.17
N ILE A 605 -12.58 38.35 4.42
CA ILE A 605 -13.96 38.21 4.88
C ILE A 605 -14.71 39.54 4.79
N GLY A 606 -14.07 40.65 5.22
CA GLY A 606 -14.68 41.97 5.17
C GLY A 606 -14.95 42.49 3.75
N SER A 607 -14.10 42.15 2.79
CA SER A 607 -14.28 42.53 1.37
C SER A 607 -15.42 41.78 0.69
N GLY A 608 -15.63 40.50 1.07
CA GLY A 608 -16.60 39.63 0.43
C GLY A 608 -16.36 39.41 -1.08
N ASP A 609 -15.13 39.62 -1.59
CA ASP A 609 -14.78 39.46 -3.02
C ASP A 609 -13.85 38.24 -3.28
N PRO A 610 -14.40 37.01 -3.35
CA PRO A 610 -13.62 35.82 -3.69
C PRO A 610 -12.89 35.91 -5.04
N GLU A 611 -13.47 36.60 -6.03
CA GLU A 611 -12.86 36.75 -7.36
C GLU A 611 -11.63 37.68 -7.28
N GLY A 612 -11.69 38.71 -6.45
CA GLY A 612 -10.57 39.59 -6.12
C GLY A 612 -9.39 38.82 -5.54
N VAL A 613 -9.66 37.95 -4.56
CA VAL A 613 -8.62 37.10 -3.96
C VAL A 613 -7.99 36.18 -5.00
N ILE A 614 -8.79 35.52 -5.85
CA ILE A 614 -8.27 34.66 -6.92
C ILE A 614 -7.39 35.46 -7.90
N ARG A 615 -7.83 36.66 -8.31
CA ARG A 615 -7.04 37.54 -9.18
C ARG A 615 -5.71 37.94 -8.53
N GLU A 616 -5.72 38.30 -7.25
CA GLU A 616 -4.51 38.65 -6.51
C GLU A 616 -3.50 37.48 -6.49
N VAL A 617 -3.99 36.26 -6.24
CA VAL A 617 -3.15 35.04 -6.26
C VAL A 617 -2.63 34.74 -7.66
N ILE A 618 -3.42 34.97 -8.73
CA ILE A 618 -2.94 34.85 -10.11
C ILE A 618 -1.83 35.87 -10.39
N VAL A 619 -2.03 37.14 -10.05
CA VAL A 619 -1.07 38.22 -10.27
C VAL A 619 0.22 37.99 -9.48
N SER A 620 0.14 37.42 -8.27
CA SER A 620 1.32 37.07 -7.47
C SER A 620 2.25 36.05 -8.16
N GLY A 621 1.72 35.28 -9.12
CA GLY A 621 2.45 34.22 -9.80
C GLY A 621 2.83 33.04 -8.92
N ILE A 622 2.22 32.89 -7.73
CA ILE A 622 2.56 31.81 -6.81
C ILE A 622 2.20 30.43 -7.41
N ARG A 623 3.12 29.48 -7.24
CA ARG A 623 3.03 28.11 -7.77
C ARG A 623 3.02 27.11 -6.62
N GLY A 624 2.38 25.97 -6.84
CA GLY A 624 2.32 24.88 -5.87
C GLY A 624 3.71 24.43 -5.41
N ARG A 625 3.89 24.30 -4.10
CA ARG A 625 5.18 23.98 -3.46
C ARG A 625 5.41 22.49 -3.19
N GLY A 626 4.40 21.64 -3.35
CA GLY A 626 4.52 20.17 -3.22
C GLY A 626 5.07 19.47 -4.47
N GLY A 627 6.05 20.07 -5.16
CA GLY A 627 6.72 19.47 -6.33
C GLY A 627 6.04 19.64 -7.70
N GLY A 628 4.70 19.65 -7.78
CA GLY A 628 3.98 19.76 -9.05
C GLY A 628 4.08 21.12 -9.75
N GLY A 629 4.36 22.20 -9.01
CA GLY A 629 4.64 23.53 -9.58
C GLY A 629 3.51 24.15 -10.40
N PHE A 630 2.26 23.70 -10.25
CA PHE A 630 1.13 24.27 -10.98
C PHE A 630 0.76 25.68 -10.44
N PRO A 631 0.41 26.67 -11.27
CA PRO A 631 0.01 28.00 -10.81
C PRO A 631 -1.22 27.92 -9.88
N ALA A 632 -1.10 28.43 -8.65
CA ALA A 632 -2.12 28.22 -7.62
C ALA A 632 -3.43 28.95 -7.97
N GLY A 633 -3.35 30.21 -8.41
CA GLY A 633 -4.52 31.00 -8.76
C GLY A 633 -5.34 30.42 -9.91
N VAL A 634 -4.68 29.86 -10.94
CA VAL A 634 -5.35 29.16 -12.05
C VAL A 634 -6.08 27.92 -11.56
N LYS A 635 -5.50 27.18 -10.61
CA LYS A 635 -6.14 26.02 -9.98
C LYS A 635 -7.39 26.43 -9.20
N TRP A 636 -7.31 27.53 -8.44
CA TRP A 636 -8.43 28.05 -7.66
C TRP A 636 -9.58 28.53 -8.56
N GLU A 637 -9.27 29.33 -9.58
CA GLU A 637 -10.23 29.81 -10.58
C GLU A 637 -10.96 28.64 -11.25
N SER A 638 -10.20 27.63 -11.72
CA SER A 638 -10.76 26.46 -12.39
C SER A 638 -11.68 25.65 -11.48
N GLY A 639 -11.26 25.40 -10.23
CA GLY A 639 -12.06 24.64 -9.26
C GLY A 639 -13.35 25.36 -8.88
N ARG A 640 -13.27 26.67 -8.63
CA ARG A 640 -14.43 27.50 -8.32
C ARG A 640 -15.41 27.54 -9.48
N LYS A 641 -14.94 27.77 -10.71
CA LYS A 641 -15.78 27.79 -11.90
C LYS A 641 -16.53 26.47 -12.08
N ALA A 642 -15.83 25.34 -11.98
CA ALA A 642 -16.44 24.02 -12.11
C ALA A 642 -17.51 23.75 -11.04
N ALA A 643 -17.25 24.14 -9.78
CA ALA A 643 -18.20 23.98 -8.68
C ALA A 643 -19.46 24.83 -8.88
N LEU A 644 -19.31 26.09 -9.31
CA LEU A 644 -20.44 26.98 -9.61
C LEU A 644 -21.29 26.45 -10.78
N GLU A 645 -20.67 25.94 -11.84
CA GLU A 645 -21.37 25.35 -12.99
C GLU A 645 -22.18 24.11 -12.62
N ARG A 646 -21.72 23.33 -11.63
CA ARG A 646 -22.34 22.07 -11.19
C ARG A 646 -23.24 22.20 -9.96
N GLY A 647 -23.23 23.34 -9.29
CA GLY A 647 -23.90 23.52 -8.01
C GLY A 647 -23.33 22.64 -6.90
N GLU A 648 -22.02 22.38 -6.93
CA GLU A 648 -21.31 21.52 -5.97
C GLU A 648 -20.69 22.36 -4.83
N GLU A 649 -20.55 21.76 -3.65
CA GLU A 649 -19.82 22.35 -2.53
C GLU A 649 -18.30 22.30 -2.79
N ILE A 650 -17.60 23.37 -2.41
CA ILE A 650 -16.15 23.48 -2.61
C ILE A 650 -15.42 23.01 -1.36
N PHE A 651 -14.48 22.09 -1.53
CA PHE A 651 -13.59 21.60 -0.48
C PHE A 651 -12.16 22.09 -0.71
N VAL A 652 -11.52 22.59 0.35
CA VAL A 652 -10.08 22.90 0.38
C VAL A 652 -9.39 21.84 1.22
N VAL A 653 -8.39 21.17 0.66
CA VAL A 653 -7.60 20.15 1.34
C VAL A 653 -6.16 20.62 1.42
N CYS A 654 -5.66 20.81 2.64
CA CYS A 654 -4.24 21.02 2.89
C CYS A 654 -3.53 19.67 2.93
N ASN A 655 -2.65 19.42 1.96
CA ASN A 655 -1.86 18.20 1.94
C ASN A 655 -0.64 18.35 2.87
N ALA A 656 -0.73 17.75 4.06
CA ALA A 656 0.39 17.64 5.02
C ALA A 656 1.00 16.21 5.04
N ASP A 657 0.71 15.38 4.04
CA ASP A 657 1.36 14.07 3.85
C ASP A 657 2.72 14.25 3.15
N GLU A 658 3.70 14.73 3.92
CA GLU A 658 5.08 14.97 3.48
C GLU A 658 5.82 13.63 3.26
N GLY A 659 5.48 12.93 2.17
CA GLY A 659 5.95 11.57 1.88
C GLY A 659 7.31 11.49 1.18
N ASP A 660 7.81 12.59 0.60
CA ASP A 660 9.08 12.59 -0.13
C ASP A 660 10.27 12.38 0.82
N PRO A 661 11.09 11.33 0.62
CA PRO A 661 12.23 11.06 1.50
C PRO A 661 13.21 12.24 1.54
N GLY A 662 13.46 12.78 2.74
CA GLY A 662 14.33 13.94 2.92
C GLY A 662 13.60 15.28 3.02
N ALA A 663 12.32 15.33 2.70
CA ALA A 663 11.47 16.49 2.96
C ALA A 663 11.09 16.56 4.46
N PHE A 664 11.15 17.77 5.01
CA PHE A 664 10.69 18.11 6.36
C PHE A 664 10.29 19.59 6.47
N MET A 665 10.06 20.23 5.33
CA MET A 665 9.72 21.63 5.19
C MET A 665 8.30 21.88 5.71
N ASP A 666 7.35 21.01 5.38
CA ASP A 666 5.96 21.17 5.81
C ASP A 666 5.85 20.92 7.32
N ARG A 667 6.53 19.89 7.84
CA ARG A 667 6.66 19.70 9.29
C ARG A 667 7.26 20.93 9.96
N SER A 668 8.30 21.54 9.38
CA SER A 668 8.94 22.72 9.98
C SER A 668 8.00 23.92 10.03
N ILE A 669 7.13 24.11 9.04
CA ILE A 669 6.11 25.16 9.05
C ILE A 669 5.10 24.87 10.16
N ILE A 670 4.56 23.65 10.24
CA ILE A 670 3.54 23.28 11.22
C ILE A 670 4.08 23.34 12.66
N GLU A 671 5.29 22.86 12.92
CA GLU A 671 5.94 22.93 14.25
C GLU A 671 6.24 24.37 14.70
N THR A 672 6.29 25.32 13.76
CA THR A 672 6.81 26.68 14.03
C THR A 672 5.76 27.76 13.94
N ASP A 673 4.81 27.61 13.02
CA ASP A 673 3.81 28.62 12.69
C ASP A 673 2.52 27.95 12.16
N PRO A 674 1.85 27.10 12.98
CA PRO A 674 0.68 26.34 12.54
C PRO A 674 -0.49 27.24 12.13
N HIS A 675 -0.66 28.38 12.81
CA HIS A 675 -1.72 29.34 12.52
C HIS A 675 -1.56 30.01 11.15
N SER A 676 -0.34 30.12 10.61
CA SER A 676 -0.15 30.58 9.23
C SER A 676 -0.71 29.63 8.18
N VAL A 677 -0.70 28.33 8.45
CA VAL A 677 -1.32 27.32 7.58
C VAL A 677 -2.84 27.44 7.68
N ILE A 678 -3.37 27.58 8.90
CA ILE A 678 -4.81 27.72 9.15
C ILE A 678 -5.37 29.02 8.55
N GLU A 679 -4.66 30.15 8.66
CA GLU A 679 -5.08 31.41 8.03
C GLU A 679 -5.04 31.33 6.51
N GLY A 680 -4.12 30.56 5.94
CA GLY A 680 -4.00 30.36 4.50
C GLY A 680 -5.07 29.43 3.91
N MET A 681 -5.70 28.59 4.74
CA MET A 681 -6.84 27.74 4.38
C MET A 681 -8.15 28.51 4.51
#